data_AF-A0AA42XV83-F1
#
_entry.id   AF-A0AA42XV83-F1
#
_cell.length_a   1.000
_cell.length_b   1.000
_cell.length_c   1.000
_cell.angle_alpha   90.00
_cell.angle_beta   90.00
_cell.angle_gamma   90.00
#
_symmetry.space_group_name_H-M   'P 1'
#
loop_
_entity.id
_entity.type
_entity.pdbx_description
1 polymer ?
#
loop_
_entity_poly.entity_id
_entity_poly.type
_entity_poly.pdbx_seq_one_letter_code
_entity_poly.pdbx_strand_id
1 'polypeptide(L)'
;MLSFRRAPWLWLVVGALSLQVACKGDTGEQGPQGPPGEPGPPGETPGPDIDPEPFGLVGRIMEPNMVPVPSGTVYLVPASDVDELSQTPIDLFLSPEETEALEIDEPIEDLLDTNGDSYEQAEVDADGVYRFETLPEGSHFVVWAPAADDTQHLPGGDGSRVSFTRESLIGMQMNLHVSPRPSPAATYVGSSTCMVCHGLHSTTRTAHSVGLQVPGVRSILQDIEPWPGFDDALSAFDTNSTTLYYYDCDDATLNPAKCSVDDELPSGVVAFTINLRRDLGKPLGEVGAYYIEMVNGTTERYDVVLTYGGALERQQYLTRRTNADGSFSYFVLPVQYNYQGDFSNPDSDDWPWKDYRSDLWYDFGSGTLRQPDNSDSFDNNCAGCHFTGYRLEGSDVDGWSAQAIVDPVGAFDYNGDGKPELINTGCEACHGPGSEHLELSPRSSYIVSPGLLTPGRQAVICGRCHSRPLGIGAGMTGLPLSVDNEMPPVGIRRRDFAPLYTTRVSGAPEDFFASGDPRADYQQYSDHIRARHYRNPVRLTTCTGCHNPHVNSADVAEMDTSGNPNAVCTTCHSPEANPELYPVAAHAATVTGVAGHASLEEFFGPYLCTQCHMVPTARSGAAVRALVDAIGAPPTVQYYWNDIANHRMTVTRWEEAEGQPSQPIAFTNECGQCHAEVLPNTPTP
;
A
#
# COMPACT_ATOMS: atom_id res chain seq x y z
N MET A 1 19.97 -42.74 -44.65
CA MET A 1 21.07 -42.00 -44.00
C MET A 1 20.46 -40.75 -43.38
N LEU A 2 20.02 -40.84 -42.13
CA LEU A 2 19.40 -39.71 -41.40
C LEU A 2 19.86 -39.80 -39.94
N SER A 3 20.50 -38.71 -39.51
CA SER A 3 21.20 -38.56 -38.24
C SER A 3 20.22 -38.09 -37.16
N PHE A 4 20.04 -38.89 -36.10
CA PHE A 4 19.49 -38.44 -34.83
C PHE A 4 20.60 -37.77 -34.01
N ARG A 5 20.50 -36.46 -33.78
CA ARG A 5 21.25 -35.76 -32.72
C ARG A 5 20.31 -35.58 -31.53
N ARG A 6 20.66 -36.23 -30.41
CA ARG A 6 20.02 -36.08 -29.10
C ARG A 6 20.40 -34.72 -28.50
N ALA A 7 19.40 -34.04 -27.94
CA ALA A 7 19.50 -32.76 -27.25
C ALA A 7 20.16 -32.87 -25.85
N PRO A 8 20.72 -31.77 -25.31
CA PRO A 8 21.41 -31.75 -24.03
C PRO A 8 20.44 -31.38 -22.89
N TRP A 9 19.69 -32.35 -22.38
CA TRP A 9 18.77 -32.17 -21.24
C TRP A 9 19.34 -32.62 -19.89
N LEU A 10 20.66 -32.83 -19.81
CA LEU A 10 21.30 -33.39 -18.61
C LEU A 10 22.16 -32.40 -17.81
N TRP A 11 22.26 -31.14 -18.24
CA TRP A 11 23.07 -30.13 -17.54
C TRP A 11 22.26 -29.17 -16.65
N LEU A 12 20.93 -29.19 -16.71
CA LEU A 12 20.06 -28.39 -15.83
C LEU A 12 19.73 -29.06 -14.49
N VAL A 13 19.90 -30.38 -14.37
CA VAL A 13 19.59 -31.12 -13.12
C VAL A 13 20.75 -31.09 -12.12
N VAL A 14 21.98 -30.86 -12.59
CA VAL A 14 23.16 -30.82 -11.70
C VAL A 14 23.32 -29.47 -11.00
N GLY A 15 22.84 -28.36 -11.59
CA GLY A 15 22.83 -27.04 -10.95
C GLY A 15 21.84 -26.92 -9.80
N ALA A 16 20.69 -27.59 -9.88
CA ALA A 16 19.64 -27.57 -8.86
C ALA A 16 20.00 -28.36 -7.58
N LEU A 17 20.82 -29.42 -7.68
CA LEU A 17 21.24 -30.19 -6.50
C LEU A 17 22.30 -29.48 -5.64
N SER A 18 23.08 -28.56 -6.21
CA SER A 18 24.09 -27.80 -5.47
C SER A 18 23.53 -26.61 -4.68
N LEU A 19 22.34 -26.09 -5.02
CA LEU A 19 21.65 -25.06 -4.22
C LEU A 19 20.89 -25.63 -3.01
N GLN A 20 20.50 -26.90 -3.05
CA GLN A 20 19.79 -27.56 -1.93
C GLN A 20 20.64 -27.72 -0.66
N VAL A 21 21.96 -27.51 -0.72
CA VAL A 21 22.85 -27.70 0.44
C VAL A 21 23.00 -26.42 1.28
N ALA A 22 22.72 -25.23 0.71
CA ALA A 22 22.81 -23.95 1.42
C ALA A 22 21.48 -23.53 2.09
N CYS A 23 20.33 -23.95 1.55
CA CYS A 23 19.02 -23.77 2.19
C CYS A 23 18.64 -24.99 3.02
N LYS A 24 19.20 -25.06 4.23
CA LYS A 24 18.72 -25.93 5.31
C LYS A 24 18.19 -25.11 6.48
N GLY A 25 17.31 -24.14 6.18
CA GLY A 25 16.34 -23.67 7.16
C GLY A 25 15.23 -24.72 7.26
N ASP A 26 15.44 -25.76 8.07
CA ASP A 26 14.41 -26.77 8.34
C ASP A 26 13.16 -26.08 8.90
N THR A 27 12.05 -26.08 8.15
CA THR A 27 10.65 -26.08 8.67
C THR A 27 10.27 -25.07 9.74
N GLY A 28 11.04 -24.01 9.95
CA GLY A 28 10.71 -22.99 10.93
C GLY A 28 9.58 -22.15 10.38
N GLU A 29 8.44 -22.11 11.07
CA GLU A 29 7.62 -20.91 11.04
C GLU A 29 8.58 -19.73 11.25
N GLN A 30 8.55 -18.73 10.37
CA GLN A 30 8.99 -17.43 10.81
C GLN A 30 8.20 -17.16 12.08
N GLY A 31 8.90 -16.95 13.20
CA GLY A 31 8.26 -16.41 14.38
C GLY A 31 7.46 -15.19 13.91
N PRO A 32 6.19 -15.03 14.33
CA PRO A 32 5.40 -13.89 13.91
C PRO A 32 6.27 -12.66 14.10
N GLN A 33 6.39 -11.80 13.09
CA GLN A 33 6.83 -10.45 13.37
C GLN A 33 5.79 -9.94 14.36
N GLY A 34 6.23 -9.83 15.62
CA GLY A 34 5.34 -9.52 16.72
C GLY A 34 4.60 -8.23 16.42
N PRO A 35 3.50 -7.94 17.13
CA PRO A 35 2.97 -6.59 17.15
C PRO A 35 4.15 -5.62 17.35
N PRO A 36 4.09 -4.40 16.78
CA PRO A 36 5.14 -3.39 16.92
C PRO A 36 5.67 -3.45 18.35
N GLY A 37 6.88 -3.98 18.51
CA GLY A 37 7.39 -4.23 19.84
C GLY A 37 7.46 -2.90 20.58
N GLU A 38 7.22 -2.95 21.88
CA GLU A 38 7.80 -1.96 22.80
C GLU A 38 9.23 -1.69 22.33
N PRO A 39 9.67 -0.41 22.27
CA PRO A 39 11.05 -0.10 21.93
C PRO A 39 11.98 -1.06 22.67
N GLY A 40 12.95 -1.63 21.95
CA GLY A 40 14.03 -2.35 22.61
C GLY A 40 14.66 -1.46 23.68
N PRO A 41 15.29 -2.05 24.73
CA PRO A 41 15.98 -1.24 25.73
C PRO A 41 16.95 -0.27 25.04
N PRO A 42 17.20 0.92 25.62
CA PRO A 42 18.06 1.99 25.06
C PRO A 42 19.51 1.54 24.76
N GLY A 43 19.85 0.33 25.16
CA GLY A 43 21.13 -0.33 24.94
C GLY A 43 21.27 -1.46 25.95
N GLU A 44 22.38 -2.17 25.86
CA GLU A 44 22.79 -3.17 26.82
C GLU A 44 24.01 -2.69 27.61
N THR A 45 24.30 -3.31 28.75
CA THR A 45 25.57 -3.05 29.42
C THR A 45 26.72 -3.48 28.50
N PRO A 46 27.77 -2.66 28.30
CA PRO A 46 28.83 -3.00 27.37
C PRO A 46 29.46 -4.37 27.62
N GLY A 47 29.58 -5.15 26.55
CA GLY A 47 30.19 -6.48 26.58
C GLY A 47 31.70 -6.43 26.84
N PRO A 48 32.36 -7.58 27.08
CA PRO A 48 33.81 -7.61 27.36
C PRO A 48 34.68 -7.15 26.18
N ASP A 49 34.12 -7.06 24.99
CA ASP A 49 34.84 -6.80 23.73
C ASP A 49 34.80 -5.33 23.28
N ILE A 50 34.11 -4.46 24.02
CA ILE A 50 34.03 -3.02 23.75
C ILE A 50 34.17 -2.26 25.07
N ASP A 51 35.19 -1.41 25.16
CA ASP A 51 35.36 -0.54 26.32
C ASP A 51 34.15 0.42 26.45
N PRO A 52 33.54 0.52 27.65
CA PRO A 52 32.39 1.39 27.89
C PRO A 52 32.78 2.88 27.82
N GLU A 53 31.83 3.73 27.45
CA GLU A 53 31.92 5.19 27.60
C GLU A 53 31.11 5.64 28.83
N PRO A 54 31.72 5.82 30.02
CA PRO A 54 30.96 5.95 31.28
C PRO A 54 30.03 7.17 31.36
N PHE A 55 30.28 8.19 30.55
CA PHE A 55 29.50 9.42 30.46
C PHE A 55 28.83 9.60 29.09
N GLY A 56 28.95 8.56 28.25
CA GLY A 56 28.75 8.61 26.82
C GLY A 56 27.97 7.41 26.31
N LEU A 57 28.11 7.11 25.03
CA LEU A 57 27.50 5.97 24.37
C LEU A 57 28.53 5.30 23.46
N VAL A 58 28.55 3.98 23.45
CA VAL A 58 29.35 3.20 22.50
C VAL A 58 28.47 2.24 21.73
N GLY A 59 28.90 1.82 20.55
CA GLY A 59 28.12 0.87 19.77
C GLY A 59 28.88 0.29 18.60
N ARG A 60 28.24 -0.66 17.92
CA ARG A 60 28.69 -1.20 16.63
C ARG A 60 27.62 -1.06 15.56
N ILE A 61 28.04 -0.72 14.35
CA ILE A 61 27.22 -0.79 13.15
C ILE A 61 27.44 -2.14 12.49
N MET A 62 26.36 -2.88 12.25
CA MET A 62 26.41 -4.23 11.71
C MET A 62 25.34 -4.43 10.63
N GLU A 63 25.67 -5.27 9.66
CA GLU A 63 24.66 -5.87 8.79
C GLU A 63 23.79 -6.90 9.56
N PRO A 64 22.63 -7.33 9.00
CA PRO A 64 21.79 -8.36 9.62
C PRO A 64 22.49 -9.71 9.83
N ASN A 65 23.59 -9.96 9.13
CA ASN A 65 24.43 -11.15 9.28
C ASN A 65 25.51 -11.01 10.38
N MET A 66 25.46 -9.94 11.18
CA MET A 66 26.42 -9.59 12.24
C MET A 66 27.83 -9.22 11.74
N VAL A 67 28.02 -8.95 10.44
CA VAL A 67 29.27 -8.42 9.92
C VAL A 67 29.34 -6.92 10.23
N PRO A 68 30.42 -6.42 10.84
CA PRO A 68 30.59 -4.99 11.07
C PRO A 68 30.67 -4.20 9.76
N VAL A 69 30.03 -3.04 9.73
CA VAL A 69 30.12 -2.11 8.60
C VAL A 69 31.23 -1.10 8.91
N PRO A 70 32.33 -1.10 8.14
CA PRO A 70 33.40 -0.14 8.35
C PRO A 70 33.02 1.21 7.73
N SER A 71 33.17 2.31 8.46
CA SER A 71 32.85 3.69 8.05
C SER A 71 31.38 4.13 8.13
N GLY A 72 31.15 5.41 7.82
CA GLY A 72 29.92 6.14 8.05
C GLY A 72 29.96 6.90 9.38
N THR A 73 28.86 7.60 9.67
CA THR A 73 28.77 8.51 10.80
C THR A 73 27.47 8.23 11.55
N VAL A 74 27.56 8.13 12.88
CA VAL A 74 26.39 8.06 13.77
C VAL A 74 26.07 9.46 14.26
N TYR A 75 24.81 9.85 14.14
CA TYR A 75 24.29 11.14 14.57
C TYR A 75 23.33 10.98 15.74
N LEU A 76 23.40 11.92 16.68
CA LEU A 76 22.38 12.11 17.72
C LEU A 76 21.45 13.24 17.28
N VAL A 77 20.38 12.90 16.56
CA VAL A 77 19.40 13.87 16.08
C VAL A 77 18.47 14.28 17.23
N PRO A 78 18.41 15.56 17.63
CA PRO A 78 17.56 15.99 18.74
C PRO A 78 16.09 15.74 18.46
N ALA A 79 15.39 15.14 19.43
CA ALA A 79 13.95 14.92 19.35
C ALA A 79 13.16 16.24 19.24
N SER A 80 13.69 17.33 19.81
CA SER A 80 13.12 18.67 19.70
C SER A 80 13.04 19.17 18.27
N ASP A 81 14.03 18.84 17.45
CA ASP A 81 14.12 19.34 16.08
C ASP A 81 13.11 18.62 15.20
N VAL A 82 12.92 17.31 15.43
CA VAL A 82 11.84 16.53 14.82
C VAL A 82 10.46 17.05 15.25
N ASP A 83 10.31 17.46 16.52
CA ASP A 83 9.07 18.07 17.00
C ASP A 83 8.80 19.44 16.35
N GLU A 84 9.85 20.24 16.15
CA GLU A 84 9.78 21.52 15.44
C GLU A 84 9.36 21.33 13.97
N LEU A 85 9.96 20.37 13.26
CA LEU A 85 9.53 19.99 11.91
C LEU A 85 8.04 19.66 11.86
N SER A 86 7.56 18.90 12.85
CA SER A 86 6.17 18.45 12.91
C SER A 86 5.13 19.58 13.06
N GLN A 87 5.55 20.78 13.45
CA GLN A 87 4.67 21.95 13.53
C GLN A 87 4.30 22.51 12.15
N THR A 88 5.10 22.22 11.12
CA THR A 88 4.83 22.66 9.75
C THR A 88 4.16 21.54 8.95
N PRO A 89 2.92 21.71 8.48
CA PRO A 89 2.25 20.71 7.65
C PRO A 89 3.01 20.46 6.34
N ILE A 90 3.01 19.19 5.90
CA ILE A 90 3.51 18.83 4.56
C ILE A 90 2.45 19.20 3.52
N ASP A 91 2.85 19.96 2.51
CA ASP A 91 2.02 20.27 1.35
C ASP A 91 2.23 19.19 0.28
N LEU A 92 1.14 18.52 -0.10
CA LEU A 92 1.15 17.43 -1.08
C LEU A 92 1.17 17.93 -2.53
N PHE A 93 0.84 19.20 -2.75
CA PHE A 93 0.55 19.75 -4.07
C PHE A 93 1.71 20.55 -4.66
N LEU A 94 2.86 20.51 -3.99
CA LEU A 94 4.09 21.08 -4.50
C LEU A 94 4.54 20.37 -5.79
N SER A 95 5.23 21.12 -6.64
CA SER A 95 5.94 20.53 -7.77
C SER A 95 7.01 19.55 -7.30
N PRO A 96 7.45 18.62 -8.17
CA PRO A 96 8.60 17.76 -7.88
C PRO A 96 9.84 18.53 -7.42
N GLU A 97 10.16 19.65 -8.07
CA GLU A 97 11.33 20.49 -7.74
C GLU A 97 11.16 21.23 -6.41
N GLU A 98 9.95 21.69 -6.09
CA GLU A 98 9.66 22.28 -4.77
C GLU A 98 9.73 21.23 -3.67
N THR A 99 9.26 20.02 -3.93
CA THR A 99 9.36 18.88 -2.98
C THR A 99 10.82 18.50 -2.73
N GLU A 100 11.65 18.46 -3.77
CA GLU A 100 13.10 18.21 -3.65
C GLU A 100 13.81 19.29 -2.81
N ALA A 101 13.33 20.52 -2.85
CA ALA A 101 13.91 21.65 -2.14
C ALA A 101 13.42 21.78 -0.69
N LEU A 102 12.40 21.02 -0.28
CA LEU A 102 11.91 21.04 1.10
C LEU A 102 12.93 20.43 2.06
N GLU A 103 13.01 21.03 3.25
CA GLU A 103 13.86 20.57 4.37
C GLU A 103 13.01 20.12 5.57
N ILE A 104 11.72 19.85 5.34
CA ILE A 104 10.75 19.54 6.39
C ILE A 104 9.93 18.29 6.12
N ASP A 105 10.17 17.61 5.00
CA ASP A 105 9.35 16.50 4.54
C ASP A 105 9.78 15.19 5.21
N GLU A 106 11.07 14.88 5.23
CA GLU A 106 11.60 13.63 5.77
C GLU A 106 12.03 13.78 7.24
N PRO A 107 11.54 12.93 8.17
CA PRO A 107 11.71 13.16 9.61
C PRO A 107 13.14 13.22 10.13
N ILE A 108 14.09 12.61 9.41
CA ILE A 108 15.49 12.44 9.84
C ILE A 108 16.45 12.98 8.78
N GLU A 109 16.32 12.53 7.53
CA GLU A 109 17.31 12.86 6.50
C GLU A 109 17.34 14.35 6.15
N ASP A 110 16.21 15.06 6.20
CA ASP A 110 16.20 16.52 5.99
C ASP A 110 16.93 17.25 7.13
N LEU A 111 16.81 16.78 8.38
CA LEU A 111 17.58 17.34 9.50
C LEU A 111 19.08 17.06 9.36
N LEU A 112 19.45 15.87 8.87
CA LEU A 112 20.85 15.56 8.61
C LEU A 112 21.42 16.43 7.48
N ASP A 113 20.65 16.67 6.42
CA ASP A 113 21.05 17.54 5.31
C ASP A 113 21.26 18.99 5.77
N THR A 114 20.34 19.54 6.58
CA THR A 114 20.38 20.95 6.99
C THR A 114 21.28 21.20 8.20
N ASN A 115 21.25 20.30 9.19
CA ASN A 115 21.85 20.52 10.51
C ASN A 115 22.92 19.48 10.90
N GLY A 116 23.22 18.49 10.06
CA GLY A 116 24.11 17.37 10.41
C GLY A 116 25.46 17.79 10.99
N ASP A 117 26.10 18.81 10.39
CA ASP A 117 27.39 19.37 10.86
C ASP A 117 27.33 19.99 12.27
N SER A 118 26.13 20.33 12.75
CA SER A 118 25.91 20.94 14.06
C SER A 118 25.52 19.93 15.14
N TYR A 119 25.13 18.72 14.76
CA TYR A 119 24.76 17.66 15.69
C TYR A 119 25.97 16.96 16.28
N GLU A 120 25.79 16.39 17.46
CA GLU A 120 26.79 15.49 18.03
C GLU A 120 26.88 14.25 17.14
N GLN A 121 28.09 13.98 16.63
CA GLN A 121 28.34 12.92 15.67
C GLN A 121 29.59 12.10 16.03
N ALA A 122 29.57 10.80 15.71
CA ALA A 122 30.66 9.89 15.93
C ALA A 122 30.99 9.12 14.65
N GLU A 123 32.24 9.19 14.22
CA GLU A 123 32.75 8.40 13.09
C GLU A 123 32.81 6.92 13.47
N VAL A 124 32.44 6.07 12.51
CA VAL A 124 32.50 4.61 12.64
C VAL A 124 33.88 4.14 12.17
N ASP A 125 34.58 3.38 13.02
CA ASP A 125 35.90 2.86 12.69
C ASP A 125 35.87 1.59 11.80
N ALA A 126 37.05 1.03 11.53
CA ALA A 126 37.19 -0.15 10.67
C ALA A 126 36.61 -1.44 11.28
N ASP A 127 36.39 -1.47 12.59
CA ASP A 127 35.75 -2.58 13.29
C ASP A 127 34.24 -2.33 13.48
N GLY A 128 33.71 -1.28 12.83
CA GLY A 128 32.31 -0.85 12.89
C GLY A 128 31.95 -0.16 14.20
N VAL A 129 32.92 0.23 15.04
CA VAL A 129 32.66 0.83 16.35
C VAL A 129 32.52 2.34 16.24
N TYR A 130 31.53 2.91 16.93
CA TYR A 130 31.37 4.35 17.14
C TYR A 130 31.38 4.69 18.62
N ARG A 131 31.81 5.91 18.96
CA ARG A 131 31.96 6.38 20.35
C ARG A 131 31.55 7.84 20.51
N PHE A 132 30.68 8.08 21.48
CA PHE A 132 30.42 9.39 22.05
C PHE A 132 31.01 9.41 23.46
N GLU A 133 32.01 10.24 23.73
CA GLU A 133 32.60 10.35 25.08
C GLU A 133 31.62 11.01 26.07
N THR A 134 30.78 11.91 25.56
CA THR A 134 29.71 12.59 26.28
C THR A 134 28.47 12.70 25.41
N LEU A 135 27.29 12.80 26.05
CA LEU A 135 26.03 13.00 25.32
C LEU A 135 25.49 14.42 25.52
N PRO A 136 24.80 15.00 24.52
CA PRO A 136 24.00 16.21 24.68
C PRO A 136 22.78 16.01 25.60
N GLU A 137 22.24 17.11 26.10
CA GLU A 137 21.01 17.13 26.92
C GLU A 137 19.76 16.83 26.07
N GLY A 138 18.74 16.22 26.68
CA GLY A 138 17.47 15.94 26.01
C GLY A 138 17.37 14.52 25.46
N SER A 139 16.41 14.31 24.55
CA SER A 139 16.20 13.01 23.89
C SER A 139 16.69 13.06 22.46
N HIS A 140 17.26 11.95 21.97
CA HIS A 140 17.88 11.87 20.66
C HIS A 140 17.48 10.60 19.93
N PHE A 141 17.27 10.72 18.62
CA PHE A 141 17.27 9.57 17.72
C PHE A 141 18.72 9.22 17.38
N VAL A 142 19.07 7.94 17.47
CA VAL A 142 20.42 7.45 17.13
C VAL A 142 20.35 6.90 15.70
N VAL A 143 21.00 7.59 14.77
CA VAL A 143 20.87 7.32 13.33
C VAL A 143 22.26 7.15 12.73
N TRP A 144 22.45 6.08 11.96
CA TRP A 144 23.65 5.91 11.16
C TRP A 144 23.41 6.38 9.71
N ALA A 145 24.36 7.16 9.18
CA ALA A 145 24.44 7.49 7.77
C ALA A 145 25.68 6.84 7.14
N PRO A 146 25.55 6.20 5.97
CA PRO A 146 26.68 5.64 5.24
C PRO A 146 27.66 6.72 4.80
N ALA A 147 28.94 6.35 4.65
CA ALA A 147 29.92 7.22 4.01
C ALA A 147 29.51 7.54 2.56
N ALA A 148 29.95 8.68 2.03
CA ALA A 148 29.52 9.14 0.69
C ALA A 148 29.89 8.18 -0.45
N ASP A 149 30.91 7.34 -0.28
CA ASP A 149 31.33 6.31 -1.24
C ASP A 149 30.78 4.91 -0.93
N ASP A 150 30.04 4.74 0.17
CA ASP A 150 29.35 3.50 0.49
C ASP A 150 28.10 3.37 -0.41
N THR A 151 28.17 2.38 -1.29
CA THR A 151 27.11 2.06 -2.25
C THR A 151 26.36 0.77 -1.89
N GLN A 152 26.69 0.15 -0.76
CA GLN A 152 26.19 -1.16 -0.32
C GLN A 152 25.16 -1.06 0.80
N HIS A 153 25.01 0.11 1.44
CA HIS A 153 24.08 0.30 2.55
C HIS A 153 23.15 1.50 2.35
N LEU A 154 22.09 1.54 3.15
CA LEU A 154 21.13 2.63 3.24
C LEU A 154 21.13 3.22 4.67
N PRO A 155 20.89 4.54 4.83
CA PRO A 155 20.87 5.17 6.14
C PRO A 155 19.74 4.61 7.02
N GLY A 156 19.93 4.67 8.33
CA GLY A 156 18.95 4.25 9.31
C GLY A 156 19.58 3.57 10.52
N GLY A 157 19.11 2.36 10.82
CA GLY A 157 19.36 1.65 12.06
C GLY A 157 18.04 1.22 12.71
N ASP A 158 18.02 0.06 13.35
CA ASP A 158 16.93 -0.39 14.23
C ASP A 158 16.64 0.58 15.39
N GLY A 159 17.63 1.38 15.81
CA GLY A 159 17.47 2.48 16.78
C GLY A 159 16.94 3.80 16.22
N SER A 160 16.79 3.96 14.90
CA SER A 160 16.55 5.27 14.26
C SER A 160 15.11 5.80 14.36
N ARG A 161 14.17 5.00 14.88
CA ARG A 161 12.72 5.32 14.89
C ARG A 161 12.16 5.70 16.24
N VAL A 162 12.95 5.58 17.31
CA VAL A 162 12.56 5.92 18.67
C VAL A 162 13.62 6.85 19.23
N SER A 163 13.20 7.88 19.96
CA SER A 163 14.12 8.74 20.68
C SER A 163 14.40 8.20 22.08
N PHE A 164 15.63 8.40 22.53
CA PHE A 164 16.11 7.95 23.82
C PHE A 164 16.57 9.14 24.64
N THR A 165 16.21 9.19 25.92
CA THR A 165 16.70 10.26 26.81
C THR A 165 18.20 10.09 27.01
N ARG A 166 18.91 11.21 27.21
CA ARG A 166 20.32 11.22 27.60
C ARG A 166 20.61 10.20 28.71
N GLU A 167 19.82 10.21 29.77
CA GLU A 167 20.02 9.36 30.95
C GLU A 167 19.90 7.87 30.62
N SER A 168 19.06 7.53 29.64
CA SER A 168 18.86 6.15 29.21
C SER A 168 20.03 5.60 28.37
N LEU A 169 20.84 6.48 27.77
CA LEU A 169 21.97 6.13 26.91
C LEU A 169 23.33 6.14 27.62
N ILE A 170 23.49 6.93 28.68
CA ILE A 170 24.78 7.08 29.38
C ILE A 170 25.32 5.73 29.87
N GLY A 171 26.55 5.41 29.46
CA GLY A 171 27.25 4.19 29.88
C GLY A 171 26.77 2.93 29.18
N MET A 172 25.86 3.05 28.22
CA MET A 172 25.27 1.91 27.52
C MET A 172 26.05 1.58 26.24
N GLN A 173 25.84 0.36 25.76
CA GLN A 173 26.20 -0.08 24.42
C GLN A 173 24.93 -0.17 23.57
N MET A 174 24.85 0.57 22.46
CA MET A 174 23.79 0.44 21.46
C MET A 174 24.39 -0.03 20.15
N ASN A 175 24.13 -1.27 19.76
CA ASN A 175 24.49 -1.73 18.41
C ASN A 175 23.34 -1.37 17.46
N LEU A 176 23.68 -0.93 16.25
CA LEU A 176 22.71 -0.64 15.20
C LEU A 176 22.84 -1.66 14.07
N HIS A 177 21.73 -2.30 13.72
CA HIS A 177 21.65 -3.07 12.49
C HIS A 177 21.20 -2.17 11.35
N VAL A 178 21.93 -2.19 10.23
CA VAL A 178 21.66 -1.31 9.09
C VAL A 178 21.28 -2.13 7.86
N SER A 179 20.49 -1.53 6.97
CA SER A 179 20.05 -2.22 5.76
C SER A 179 21.18 -2.26 4.73
N PRO A 180 21.61 -3.45 4.28
CA PRO A 180 22.33 -3.53 3.02
C PRO A 180 21.36 -3.24 1.87
N ARG A 181 21.89 -3.07 0.66
CA ARG A 181 21.12 -2.98 -0.57
C ARG A 181 21.82 -3.74 -1.69
N PRO A 182 21.06 -4.31 -2.64
CA PRO A 182 21.65 -4.93 -3.80
C PRO A 182 22.38 -3.90 -4.68
N SER A 183 23.39 -4.33 -5.42
CA SER A 183 24.03 -3.49 -6.42
C SER A 183 23.11 -3.25 -7.62
N PRO A 184 23.39 -2.23 -8.47
CA PRO A 184 22.64 -2.03 -9.72
C PRO A 184 22.70 -3.21 -10.71
N ALA A 185 23.62 -4.17 -10.51
CA ALA A 185 23.72 -5.37 -11.35
C ALA A 185 22.81 -6.53 -10.88
N ALA A 186 22.21 -6.41 -9.69
CA ALA A 186 21.36 -7.46 -9.14
C ALA A 186 20.07 -7.63 -9.97
N THR A 187 19.70 -8.87 -10.19
CA THR A 187 18.47 -9.28 -10.88
C THR A 187 17.44 -9.87 -9.93
N TYR A 188 16.17 -9.77 -10.31
CA TYR A 188 15.05 -10.41 -9.62
C TYR A 188 15.14 -11.94 -9.75
N VAL A 189 14.74 -12.68 -8.71
CA VAL A 189 14.78 -14.15 -8.66
C VAL A 189 13.42 -14.82 -8.45
N GLY A 190 12.37 -14.04 -8.16
CA GLY A 190 11.01 -14.52 -7.94
C GLY A 190 10.74 -14.99 -6.50
N SER A 191 9.52 -14.73 -6.03
CA SER A 191 9.06 -15.07 -4.68
C SER A 191 9.19 -16.56 -4.33
N SER A 192 8.99 -17.48 -5.29
CA SER A 192 9.14 -18.91 -4.99
C SER A 192 10.57 -19.28 -4.60
N THR A 193 11.57 -18.61 -5.18
CA THR A 193 12.97 -18.77 -4.80
C THR A 193 13.20 -18.35 -3.35
N CYS A 194 12.63 -17.22 -2.94
CA CYS A 194 12.71 -16.74 -1.55
C CYS A 194 12.07 -17.73 -0.58
N MET A 195 10.89 -18.25 -0.93
CA MET A 195 10.11 -19.17 -0.08
C MET A 195 10.79 -20.53 0.14
N VAL A 196 11.76 -20.93 -0.69
CA VAL A 196 12.56 -22.15 -0.45
C VAL A 196 13.31 -22.07 0.89
N CYS A 197 13.77 -20.88 1.27
CA CYS A 197 14.61 -20.70 2.47
C CYS A 197 13.86 -19.94 3.59
N HIS A 198 12.85 -19.13 3.24
CA HIS A 198 12.03 -18.36 4.20
C HIS A 198 10.65 -18.98 4.50
N GLY A 199 10.31 -20.12 3.87
CA GLY A 199 9.05 -20.82 4.06
C GLY A 199 7.88 -20.24 3.26
N LEU A 200 6.78 -21.01 3.18
CA LEU A 200 5.50 -20.48 2.70
C LEU A 200 4.99 -19.51 3.75
N HIS A 201 4.91 -18.25 3.34
CA HIS A 201 4.47 -17.18 4.21
C HIS A 201 2.96 -16.97 4.05
N SER A 202 2.28 -16.57 5.12
CA SER A 202 0.95 -15.94 5.07
C SER A 202 0.86 -14.74 4.11
N THR A 203 1.97 -14.30 3.50
CA THR A 203 1.96 -13.28 2.44
C THR A 203 1.06 -13.71 1.29
N THR A 204 0.97 -15.02 1.01
CA THR A 204 0.09 -15.60 0.00
C THR A 204 -1.40 -15.31 0.26
N ARG A 205 -1.74 -15.03 1.53
CA ARG A 205 -3.09 -14.68 2.03
C ARG A 205 -3.32 -13.17 2.14
N THR A 206 -2.49 -12.35 1.49
CA THR A 206 -2.62 -10.88 1.51
C THR A 206 -3.14 -10.35 0.18
N ALA A 207 -3.81 -9.19 0.21
CA ALA A 207 -4.31 -8.51 -1.00
C ALA A 207 -3.21 -8.27 -2.05
N HIS A 208 -1.96 -8.11 -1.60
CA HIS A 208 -0.80 -7.98 -2.48
C HIS A 208 -0.52 -9.21 -3.35
N SER A 209 -0.83 -10.42 -2.86
CA SER A 209 -0.58 -11.67 -3.59
C SER A 209 -1.78 -12.12 -4.43
N VAL A 210 -2.97 -11.60 -4.12
CA VAL A 210 -4.24 -12.06 -4.73
C VAL A 210 -4.91 -11.00 -5.59
N GLY A 211 -4.35 -9.80 -5.73
CA GLY A 211 -4.98 -8.67 -6.42
C GLY A 211 -5.24 -8.91 -7.91
N LEU A 212 -4.38 -9.64 -8.61
CA LEU A 212 -4.59 -10.07 -9.99
C LEU A 212 -4.67 -11.59 -10.08
N GLN A 213 -5.69 -12.11 -10.75
CA GLN A 213 -5.90 -13.55 -10.82
C GLN A 213 -6.45 -14.00 -12.16
N VAL A 214 -6.11 -15.22 -12.54
CA VAL A 214 -6.80 -15.90 -13.63
C VAL A 214 -8.21 -16.28 -13.15
N PRO A 215 -9.31 -15.94 -13.86
CA PRO A 215 -10.67 -16.21 -13.38
C PRO A 215 -10.88 -17.69 -13.02
N GLY A 216 -11.27 -17.95 -11.76
CA GLY A 216 -11.51 -19.30 -11.23
C GLY A 216 -10.28 -20.21 -11.09
N VAL A 217 -9.06 -19.70 -11.27
CA VAL A 217 -7.80 -20.46 -11.11
C VAL A 217 -6.81 -19.68 -10.28
N ARG A 218 -6.08 -20.37 -9.39
CA ARG A 218 -5.08 -19.80 -8.49
C ARG A 218 -3.76 -20.56 -8.62
N SER A 219 -2.65 -19.85 -8.50
CA SER A 219 -1.37 -20.51 -8.23
C SER A 219 -1.22 -20.80 -6.75
N ILE A 220 -0.17 -21.55 -6.37
CA ILE A 220 0.13 -21.83 -4.95
C ILE A 220 0.55 -20.57 -4.18
N LEU A 221 0.80 -19.45 -4.87
CA LEU A 221 1.16 -18.17 -4.25
C LEU A 221 -0.08 -17.30 -3.94
N GLN A 222 -1.28 -17.77 -4.27
CA GLN A 222 -2.51 -17.00 -4.14
C GLN A 222 -3.51 -17.76 -3.28
N ASP A 223 -3.78 -17.25 -2.09
CA ASP A 223 -4.73 -17.82 -1.15
C ASP A 223 -5.82 -16.80 -0.80
N ILE A 224 -7.03 -17.12 -1.25
CA ILE A 224 -8.22 -16.27 -1.09
C ILE A 224 -9.11 -16.68 0.07
N GLU A 225 -8.71 -17.67 0.89
CA GLU A 225 -9.52 -18.09 2.05
C GLU A 225 -9.97 -16.92 2.95
N PRO A 226 -9.18 -15.85 3.17
CA PRO A 226 -9.64 -14.69 3.95
C PRO A 226 -10.82 -13.93 3.34
N TRP A 227 -11.15 -14.15 2.06
CA TRP A 227 -12.24 -13.51 1.34
C TRP A 227 -13.20 -14.55 0.73
N PRO A 228 -14.15 -15.11 1.51
CA PRO A 228 -15.04 -16.17 1.01
C PRO A 228 -15.88 -15.79 -0.22
N GLY A 229 -16.19 -14.51 -0.39
CA GLY A 229 -16.93 -13.97 -1.53
C GLY A 229 -16.06 -13.55 -2.72
N PHE A 230 -14.76 -13.86 -2.75
CA PHE A 230 -13.83 -13.34 -3.75
C PHE A 230 -14.32 -13.54 -5.20
N ASP A 231 -14.94 -14.67 -5.50
CA ASP A 231 -15.41 -15.03 -6.84
C ASP A 231 -16.92 -14.82 -7.04
N ASP A 232 -17.62 -14.13 -6.13
CA ASP A 232 -19.09 -13.96 -6.21
C ASP A 232 -19.54 -13.42 -7.57
N ALA A 233 -18.77 -12.48 -8.13
CA ALA A 233 -19.04 -11.87 -9.42
C ALA A 233 -18.92 -12.84 -10.62
N LEU A 234 -18.08 -13.89 -10.52
CA LEU A 234 -17.96 -14.92 -11.57
C LEU A 234 -19.25 -15.73 -11.72
N SER A 235 -20.07 -15.82 -10.66
CA SER A 235 -21.38 -16.46 -10.72
C SER A 235 -22.28 -15.83 -11.78
N ALA A 236 -22.17 -14.50 -11.98
CA ALA A 236 -22.94 -13.79 -13.01
C ALA A 236 -22.56 -14.24 -14.43
N PHE A 237 -21.27 -14.49 -14.68
CA PHE A 237 -20.82 -15.06 -15.96
C PHE A 237 -21.29 -16.51 -16.14
N ASP A 238 -21.25 -17.29 -15.06
CA ASP A 238 -21.61 -18.72 -15.08
C ASP A 238 -23.11 -18.95 -15.36
N THR A 239 -23.98 -17.98 -15.04
CA THR A 239 -25.40 -18.04 -15.42
C THR A 239 -25.60 -18.12 -16.94
N ASN A 240 -24.67 -17.54 -17.71
CA ASN A 240 -24.78 -17.35 -19.15
C ASN A 240 -26.04 -16.59 -19.60
N SER A 241 -26.68 -15.85 -18.69
CA SER A 241 -27.89 -15.07 -18.97
C SER A 241 -27.82 -13.62 -18.48
N THR A 242 -26.80 -13.24 -17.70
CA THR A 242 -26.67 -11.87 -17.19
C THR A 242 -26.38 -10.89 -18.32
N THR A 243 -27.20 -9.84 -18.41
CA THR A 243 -27.01 -8.71 -19.32
C THR A 243 -27.03 -7.44 -18.48
N LEU A 244 -25.95 -6.68 -18.55
CA LEU A 244 -25.84 -5.37 -17.92
C LEU A 244 -26.26 -4.30 -18.92
N TYR A 245 -27.15 -3.41 -18.49
CA TYR A 245 -27.69 -2.32 -19.30
C TYR A 245 -27.03 -1.01 -18.89
N TYR A 246 -26.37 -0.34 -19.83
CA TYR A 246 -25.75 0.97 -19.62
C TYR A 246 -26.73 2.05 -20.09
N TYR A 247 -27.19 2.88 -19.16
CA TYR A 247 -28.23 3.88 -19.41
C TYR A 247 -28.01 5.11 -18.52
N ASP A 248 -28.83 6.14 -18.75
CA ASP A 248 -28.72 7.44 -18.07
C ASP A 248 -27.30 8.02 -18.12
N CYS A 249 -26.70 7.97 -19.30
CA CYS A 249 -25.30 8.30 -19.48
C CYS A 249 -25.10 9.82 -19.65
N ASP A 250 -24.10 10.37 -18.95
CA ASP A 250 -23.65 11.75 -19.06
C ASP A 250 -22.17 11.82 -19.47
N ASP A 251 -21.90 12.08 -20.75
CA ASP A 251 -20.53 12.24 -21.26
C ASP A 251 -19.85 13.53 -20.77
N ALA A 252 -20.64 14.52 -20.32
CA ALA A 252 -20.10 15.79 -19.81
C ALA A 252 -19.61 15.70 -18.35
N THR A 253 -19.93 14.61 -17.64
CA THR A 253 -19.51 14.42 -16.25
C THR A 253 -17.99 14.26 -16.14
N LEU A 254 -17.41 14.82 -15.07
CA LEU A 254 -16.01 14.56 -14.70
C LEU A 254 -15.84 13.21 -13.98
N ASN A 255 -16.93 12.54 -13.59
CA ASN A 255 -16.86 11.20 -13.02
C ASN A 255 -16.32 10.21 -14.08
N PRO A 256 -15.36 9.34 -13.74
CA PRO A 256 -14.99 8.18 -14.54
C PRO A 256 -16.16 7.29 -14.95
N ALA A 257 -17.17 7.11 -14.09
CA ALA A 257 -18.41 6.42 -14.43
C ALA A 257 -19.32 7.39 -15.20
N LYS A 258 -19.66 7.01 -16.44
CA LYS A 258 -20.50 7.83 -17.34
C LYS A 258 -21.96 7.41 -17.30
N CYS A 259 -22.23 6.14 -17.05
CA CYS A 259 -23.57 5.54 -17.07
C CYS A 259 -23.94 4.90 -15.74
N SER A 260 -25.24 4.83 -15.48
CA SER A 260 -25.81 3.85 -14.55
C SER A 260 -25.78 2.45 -15.17
N VAL A 261 -25.62 1.41 -14.35
CA VAL A 261 -25.54 0.00 -14.78
C VAL A 261 -26.49 -0.87 -13.97
N ASP A 262 -27.48 -1.45 -14.65
CA ASP A 262 -28.48 -2.34 -14.03
C ASP A 262 -28.43 -3.72 -14.71
N ASP A 263 -28.72 -4.80 -13.99
CA ASP A 263 -28.82 -6.17 -14.52
C ASP A 263 -30.26 -6.58 -14.87
N GLU A 264 -31.22 -5.70 -14.62
CA GLU A 264 -32.58 -5.70 -15.15
C GLU A 264 -32.76 -4.62 -16.23
N LEU A 265 -33.72 -4.84 -17.15
CA LEU A 265 -33.98 -3.91 -18.24
C LEU A 265 -34.55 -2.58 -17.69
N PRO A 266 -33.84 -1.44 -17.83
CA PRO A 266 -34.32 -0.17 -17.31
C PRO A 266 -35.41 0.42 -18.19
N SER A 267 -36.18 1.37 -17.65
CA SER A 267 -37.18 2.13 -18.43
C SER A 267 -36.57 3.20 -19.35
N GLY A 268 -35.29 3.53 -19.16
CA GLY A 268 -34.56 4.57 -19.90
C GLY A 268 -34.06 4.11 -21.26
N VAL A 269 -33.44 5.03 -22.00
CA VAL A 269 -32.73 4.68 -23.25
C VAL A 269 -31.42 4.01 -22.89
N VAL A 270 -31.27 2.75 -23.30
CA VAL A 270 -30.03 1.99 -23.17
C VAL A 270 -29.07 2.42 -24.27
N ALA A 271 -27.86 2.84 -23.90
CA ALA A 271 -26.80 3.20 -24.84
C ALA A 271 -26.18 1.94 -25.47
N PHE A 272 -25.81 0.98 -24.62
CA PHE A 272 -25.31 -0.33 -25.02
C PHE A 272 -25.53 -1.34 -23.89
N THR A 273 -25.27 -2.61 -24.16
CA THR A 273 -25.31 -3.67 -23.14
C THR A 273 -24.01 -4.44 -23.07
N ILE A 274 -23.74 -5.03 -21.92
CA ILE A 274 -22.64 -5.98 -21.73
C ILE A 274 -23.22 -7.32 -21.27
N ASN A 275 -22.97 -8.35 -22.07
CA ASN A 275 -23.34 -9.72 -21.75
C ASN A 275 -22.17 -10.42 -21.04
N LEU A 276 -22.37 -10.89 -19.81
CA LEU A 276 -21.37 -11.66 -19.07
C LEU A 276 -21.53 -13.15 -19.38
N ARG A 277 -20.48 -13.84 -19.85
CA ARG A 277 -20.59 -15.21 -20.36
C ARG A 277 -19.44 -16.13 -19.97
N ARG A 278 -19.75 -17.42 -19.87
CA ARG A 278 -18.82 -18.53 -19.65
C ARG A 278 -18.92 -19.56 -20.78
N ASP A 279 -17.82 -19.81 -21.49
CA ASP A 279 -17.71 -20.89 -22.47
C ASP A 279 -17.43 -22.25 -21.80
N LEU A 280 -18.49 -23.00 -21.48
CA LEU A 280 -18.38 -24.31 -20.83
C LEU A 280 -17.54 -25.36 -21.62
N GLY A 281 -17.24 -25.10 -22.90
CA GLY A 281 -16.34 -25.93 -23.71
C GLY A 281 -14.85 -25.70 -23.43
N LYS A 282 -14.49 -24.61 -22.75
CA LYS A 282 -13.12 -24.27 -22.35
C LYS A 282 -12.91 -24.50 -20.86
N PRO A 283 -11.83 -25.17 -20.43
CA PRO A 283 -11.43 -25.24 -19.02
C PRO A 283 -11.26 -23.87 -18.37
N LEU A 284 -11.42 -23.81 -17.04
CA LEU A 284 -11.07 -22.60 -16.28
C LEU A 284 -9.58 -22.29 -16.48
N GLY A 285 -9.26 -21.00 -16.58
CA GLY A 285 -7.91 -20.49 -16.81
C GLY A 285 -7.41 -20.54 -18.25
N GLU A 286 -8.15 -21.11 -19.19
CA GLU A 286 -7.88 -20.90 -20.61
C GLU A 286 -8.43 -19.55 -21.08
N VAL A 287 -7.68 -18.87 -21.94
CA VAL A 287 -8.14 -17.60 -22.54
C VAL A 287 -9.46 -17.81 -23.28
N GLY A 288 -10.44 -16.97 -22.94
CA GLY A 288 -11.81 -17.02 -23.45
C GLY A 288 -12.73 -18.03 -22.76
N ALA A 289 -12.29 -18.63 -21.65
CA ALA A 289 -13.17 -19.35 -20.73
C ALA A 289 -14.27 -18.43 -20.20
N TYR A 290 -13.90 -17.23 -19.75
CA TYR A 290 -14.81 -16.13 -19.45
C TYR A 290 -14.65 -15.04 -20.52
N TYR A 291 -15.74 -14.38 -20.88
CA TYR A 291 -15.74 -13.29 -21.84
C TYR A 291 -16.94 -12.37 -21.61
N ILE A 292 -16.82 -11.15 -22.12
CA ILE A 292 -17.95 -10.24 -22.26
C ILE A 292 -18.30 -10.06 -23.74
N GLU A 293 -19.56 -9.74 -24.03
CA GLU A 293 -19.98 -9.24 -25.33
C GLU A 293 -20.59 -7.85 -25.17
N MET A 294 -19.96 -6.84 -25.75
CA MET A 294 -20.51 -5.50 -25.83
C MET A 294 -21.44 -5.40 -27.04
N VAL A 295 -22.66 -4.89 -26.84
CA VAL A 295 -23.70 -4.87 -27.88
C VAL A 295 -24.32 -3.49 -28.03
N ASN A 296 -24.20 -2.92 -29.23
CA ASN A 296 -24.92 -1.73 -29.68
C ASN A 296 -25.15 -1.80 -31.21
N GLY A 297 -26.12 -2.61 -31.63
CA GLY A 297 -26.40 -2.91 -33.05
C GLY A 297 -25.37 -3.84 -33.70
N THR A 298 -24.09 -3.73 -33.33
CA THR A 298 -23.03 -4.73 -33.52
C THR A 298 -22.72 -5.44 -32.21
N THR A 299 -22.04 -6.58 -32.28
CA THR A 299 -21.56 -7.33 -31.12
C THR A 299 -20.05 -7.49 -31.20
N GLU A 300 -19.35 -7.05 -30.15
CA GLU A 300 -17.90 -7.20 -30.00
C GLU A 300 -17.60 -8.05 -28.77
N ARG A 301 -16.74 -9.06 -28.93
CA ARG A 301 -16.38 -10.00 -27.87
C ARG A 301 -15.00 -9.67 -27.33
N TYR A 302 -14.88 -9.67 -26.00
CA TYR A 302 -13.63 -9.50 -25.28
C TYR A 302 -13.44 -10.63 -24.26
N ASP A 303 -12.35 -11.38 -24.40
CA ASP A 303 -12.04 -12.47 -23.48
C ASP A 303 -11.51 -11.89 -22.16
N VAL A 304 -12.07 -12.35 -21.03
CA VAL A 304 -11.60 -11.98 -19.69
C VAL A 304 -10.41 -12.86 -19.34
N VAL A 305 -9.22 -12.26 -19.29
CA VAL A 305 -7.96 -12.97 -19.04
C VAL A 305 -7.51 -12.89 -17.58
N LEU A 306 -7.83 -11.79 -16.90
CA LEU A 306 -7.53 -11.59 -15.47
C LEU A 306 -8.71 -10.89 -14.78
N THR A 307 -8.93 -11.19 -13.50
CA THR A 307 -9.66 -10.34 -12.56
C THR A 307 -8.68 -9.46 -11.80
N TYR A 308 -9.08 -8.23 -11.48
CA TYR A 308 -8.30 -7.25 -10.74
C TYR A 308 -9.09 -6.74 -9.53
N GLY A 309 -8.52 -6.80 -8.33
CA GLY A 309 -9.18 -6.47 -7.07
C GLY A 309 -9.61 -7.72 -6.29
N GLY A 310 -10.86 -7.78 -5.86
CA GLY A 310 -11.45 -8.88 -5.10
C GLY A 310 -11.22 -8.79 -3.60
N ALA A 311 -9.97 -8.60 -3.19
CA ALA A 311 -9.61 -8.47 -1.77
C ALA A 311 -9.97 -7.10 -1.14
N LEU A 312 -10.28 -6.09 -1.97
CA LEU A 312 -10.48 -4.70 -1.57
C LEU A 312 -11.79 -4.13 -2.16
N GLU A 313 -12.93 -4.70 -1.74
CA GLU A 313 -14.30 -4.14 -1.88
C GLU A 313 -14.88 -4.03 -3.31
N ARG A 314 -14.03 -4.14 -4.34
CA ARG A 314 -14.41 -4.20 -5.75
C ARG A 314 -13.64 -5.23 -6.56
N GLN A 315 -14.18 -5.65 -7.70
CA GLN A 315 -13.50 -6.46 -8.71
C GLN A 315 -13.73 -5.90 -10.12
N GLN A 316 -12.67 -5.88 -10.91
CA GLN A 316 -12.62 -5.46 -12.31
C GLN A 316 -12.04 -6.58 -13.17
N TYR A 317 -12.11 -6.42 -14.50
CA TYR A 317 -11.80 -7.50 -15.44
C TYR A 317 -10.92 -6.97 -16.56
N LEU A 318 -9.90 -7.74 -16.94
CA LEU A 318 -8.95 -7.35 -17.98
C LEU A 318 -9.19 -8.20 -19.23
N THR A 319 -9.09 -7.55 -20.39
CA THR A 319 -8.92 -8.19 -21.71
C THR A 319 -7.51 -7.91 -22.24
N ARG A 320 -7.07 -8.67 -23.23
CA ARG A 320 -5.81 -8.42 -23.95
C ARG A 320 -6.02 -8.16 -25.43
N ARG A 321 -5.15 -7.33 -26.01
CA ARG A 321 -5.05 -7.04 -27.44
C ARG A 321 -3.65 -7.39 -27.93
N THR A 322 -3.54 -8.01 -29.11
CA THR A 322 -2.25 -8.26 -29.75
C THR A 322 -1.76 -6.99 -30.45
N ASN A 323 -0.54 -6.58 -30.13
CA ASN A 323 0.17 -5.46 -30.75
C ASN A 323 0.73 -5.87 -32.11
N ALA A 324 1.16 -4.90 -32.93
CA ALA A 324 1.61 -5.16 -34.30
C ALA A 324 2.85 -6.07 -34.38
N ASP A 325 3.69 -6.06 -33.34
CA ASP A 325 4.89 -6.89 -33.20
C ASP A 325 4.62 -8.30 -32.62
N GLY A 326 3.37 -8.58 -32.23
CA GLY A 326 2.95 -9.83 -31.60
C GLY A 326 2.97 -9.84 -30.07
N SER A 327 3.43 -8.76 -29.42
CA SER A 327 3.29 -8.58 -27.97
C SER A 327 1.82 -8.32 -27.57
N PHE A 328 1.54 -8.20 -26.28
CA PHE A 328 0.17 -7.96 -25.78
C PHE A 328 0.10 -6.68 -24.95
N SER A 329 -0.94 -5.87 -25.20
CA SER A 329 -1.40 -4.82 -24.28
C SER A 329 -2.68 -5.30 -23.57
N TYR A 330 -2.84 -4.98 -22.30
CA TYR A 330 -4.00 -5.33 -21.49
C TYR A 330 -4.83 -4.11 -21.17
N PHE A 331 -6.14 -4.27 -21.07
CA PHE A 331 -7.07 -3.17 -20.81
C PHE A 331 -8.14 -3.59 -19.83
N VAL A 332 -8.46 -2.70 -18.89
CA VAL A 332 -9.58 -2.89 -17.98
C VAL A 332 -10.89 -2.70 -18.75
N LEU A 333 -11.76 -3.70 -18.69
CA LEU A 333 -13.08 -3.70 -19.30
C LEU A 333 -14.01 -2.72 -18.57
N PRO A 334 -15.06 -2.21 -19.22
CA PRO A 334 -15.84 -1.11 -18.68
C PRO A 334 -16.87 -1.50 -17.60
N VAL A 335 -16.54 -2.52 -16.80
CA VAL A 335 -17.43 -3.09 -15.79
C VAL A 335 -16.66 -3.34 -14.50
N GLN A 336 -17.24 -2.87 -13.41
CA GLN A 336 -16.80 -3.12 -12.05
C GLN A 336 -17.92 -3.80 -11.26
N TYR A 337 -17.56 -4.77 -10.43
CA TYR A 337 -18.43 -5.37 -9.43
C TYR A 337 -18.08 -4.83 -8.04
N ASN A 338 -19.07 -4.36 -7.29
CA ASN A 338 -18.94 -3.89 -5.91
C ASN A 338 -19.54 -4.94 -4.97
N TYR A 339 -18.74 -5.52 -4.05
CA TYR A 339 -19.23 -6.56 -3.15
C TYR A 339 -20.28 -6.06 -2.17
N GLN A 340 -20.20 -4.77 -1.78
CA GLN A 340 -21.14 -4.13 -0.86
C GLN A 340 -22.20 -3.27 -1.58
N GLY A 341 -22.32 -3.39 -2.91
CA GLY A 341 -23.24 -2.58 -3.69
C GLY A 341 -24.72 -2.87 -3.38
N ASP A 342 -25.56 -1.85 -3.46
CA ASP A 342 -27.02 -1.95 -3.24
C ASP A 342 -27.78 -1.08 -4.26
N PHE A 343 -28.59 -1.69 -5.12
CA PHE A 343 -29.41 -0.99 -6.12
C PHE A 343 -30.41 0.01 -5.53
N SER A 344 -30.71 -0.08 -4.24
CA SER A 344 -31.56 0.89 -3.55
C SER A 344 -30.82 2.19 -3.18
N ASN A 345 -29.50 2.26 -3.38
CA ASN A 345 -28.74 3.50 -3.20
C ASN A 345 -29.05 4.49 -4.33
N PRO A 346 -29.06 5.81 -4.03
CA PRO A 346 -29.40 6.83 -5.02
C PRO A 346 -28.28 7.10 -6.03
N ASP A 347 -27.02 6.90 -5.66
CA ASP A 347 -25.87 7.01 -6.55
C ASP A 347 -25.61 5.63 -7.18
N SER A 348 -25.61 5.56 -8.51
CA SER A 348 -25.37 4.32 -9.25
C SER A 348 -23.93 3.81 -9.10
N ASP A 349 -22.99 4.66 -8.66
CA ASP A 349 -21.63 4.22 -8.33
C ASP A 349 -21.60 3.25 -7.13
N ASP A 350 -22.66 3.25 -6.30
CA ASP A 350 -22.78 2.42 -5.11
C ASP A 350 -23.62 1.15 -5.36
N TRP A 351 -23.94 0.84 -6.63
CA TRP A 351 -24.68 -0.36 -7.01
C TRP A 351 -23.75 -1.58 -7.17
N PRO A 352 -24.28 -2.82 -7.18
CA PRO A 352 -23.47 -4.02 -7.39
C PRO A 352 -22.67 -3.99 -8.69
N TRP A 353 -23.25 -3.44 -9.76
CA TRP A 353 -22.57 -3.22 -11.03
C TRP A 353 -22.36 -1.73 -11.24
N LYS A 354 -21.14 -1.36 -11.59
CA LYS A 354 -20.72 0.01 -11.81
C LYS A 354 -20.03 0.16 -13.16
N ASP A 355 -20.33 1.27 -13.84
CA ASP A 355 -19.57 1.68 -15.03
C ASP A 355 -18.13 2.03 -14.64
N TYR A 356 -17.17 1.42 -15.33
CA TYR A 356 -15.78 1.76 -15.21
C TYR A 356 -15.24 2.31 -16.53
N ARG A 357 -15.21 3.62 -16.71
CA ARG A 357 -14.62 4.26 -17.90
C ARG A 357 -15.19 3.75 -19.23
N SER A 358 -16.51 3.58 -19.30
CA SER A 358 -17.19 3.26 -20.58
C SER A 358 -16.88 4.26 -21.69
N ASP A 359 -16.47 5.49 -21.36
CA ASP A 359 -15.97 6.46 -22.33
C ASP A 359 -14.86 5.89 -23.21
N LEU A 360 -13.99 5.02 -22.69
CA LEU A 360 -12.90 4.39 -23.46
C LEU A 360 -13.38 3.33 -24.47
N TRP A 361 -14.59 2.80 -24.28
CA TRP A 361 -15.14 1.68 -25.04
C TRP A 361 -16.38 2.06 -25.85
N TYR A 362 -16.93 3.25 -25.62
CA TYR A 362 -18.13 3.76 -26.25
C TYR A 362 -17.99 5.25 -26.57
N ASP A 363 -18.25 5.63 -27.81
CA ASP A 363 -18.32 7.04 -28.21
C ASP A 363 -19.77 7.52 -28.08
N PHE A 364 -20.05 8.33 -27.05
CA PHE A 364 -21.39 8.83 -26.74
C PHE A 364 -21.93 9.81 -27.79
N GLY A 365 -21.06 10.50 -28.54
CA GLY A 365 -21.46 11.46 -29.57
C GLY A 365 -21.96 10.80 -30.86
N SER A 366 -21.30 9.72 -31.28
CA SER A 366 -21.64 8.92 -32.46
C SER A 366 -22.57 7.76 -32.15
N GLY A 367 -22.64 7.34 -30.88
CA GLY A 367 -23.40 6.18 -30.44
C GLY A 367 -22.84 4.88 -31.00
N THR A 368 -21.52 4.69 -30.95
CA THR A 368 -20.84 3.51 -31.50
C THR A 368 -19.82 2.93 -30.53
N LEU A 369 -19.61 1.61 -30.59
CA LEU A 369 -18.54 0.94 -29.86
C LEU A 369 -17.17 1.41 -30.40
N ARG A 370 -16.20 1.56 -29.49
CA ARG A 370 -14.81 1.86 -29.81
C ARG A 370 -13.87 1.04 -28.92
N GLN A 371 -12.57 1.19 -29.13
CA GLN A 371 -11.56 0.57 -28.30
C GLN A 371 -10.67 1.65 -27.65
N PRO A 372 -10.10 1.36 -26.46
CA PRO A 372 -9.15 2.24 -25.80
C PRO A 372 -7.88 2.44 -26.65
N ASP A 373 -7.29 3.62 -26.48
CA ASP A 373 -5.98 3.94 -27.05
C ASP A 373 -4.89 3.18 -26.28
N ASN A 374 -3.71 3.01 -26.88
CA ASN A 374 -2.62 2.29 -26.22
C ASN A 374 -2.21 2.95 -24.89
N SER A 375 -2.33 4.28 -24.78
CA SER A 375 -2.03 5.03 -23.55
C SER A 375 -2.93 4.65 -22.37
N ASP A 376 -4.09 4.04 -22.62
CA ASP A 376 -5.04 3.57 -21.59
C ASP A 376 -4.77 2.14 -21.11
N SER A 377 -3.66 1.52 -21.55
CA SER A 377 -3.35 0.14 -21.18
C SER A 377 -3.10 -0.01 -19.67
N PHE A 378 -3.44 -1.18 -19.14
CA PHE A 378 -3.12 -1.57 -17.78
C PHE A 378 -1.59 -1.61 -17.57
N ASP A 379 -0.84 -1.94 -18.62
CA ASP A 379 0.60 -2.09 -18.64
C ASP A 379 1.33 -0.84 -18.14
N ASN A 380 1.03 0.33 -18.72
CA ASN A 380 1.65 1.59 -18.33
C ASN A 380 0.93 2.33 -17.20
N ASN A 381 -0.31 1.98 -16.86
CA ASN A 381 -1.09 2.69 -15.83
C ASN A 381 -1.19 1.97 -14.48
N CYS A 382 -0.99 0.65 -14.45
CA CYS A 382 -1.30 -0.15 -13.25
C CYS A 382 -0.22 -1.20 -12.96
N ALA A 383 0.29 -1.89 -13.98
CA ALA A 383 1.12 -3.07 -13.78
C ALA A 383 2.37 -2.82 -12.92
N GLY A 384 3.00 -1.65 -12.97
CA GLY A 384 4.18 -1.34 -12.13
C GLY A 384 3.93 -1.39 -10.61
N CYS A 385 2.72 -1.05 -10.16
CA CYS A 385 2.34 -1.17 -8.75
C CYS A 385 1.90 -2.60 -8.36
N HIS A 386 1.59 -3.43 -9.36
CA HIS A 386 1.06 -4.78 -9.16
C HIS A 386 2.04 -5.89 -9.55
N PHE A 387 3.16 -5.62 -10.21
CA PHE A 387 4.07 -6.64 -10.71
C PHE A 387 5.38 -6.66 -9.91
N THR A 388 5.86 -7.87 -9.62
CA THR A 388 7.22 -8.05 -9.11
C THR A 388 8.19 -8.08 -10.28
N GLY A 389 9.27 -7.31 -10.21
CA GLY A 389 10.24 -7.23 -11.31
C GLY A 389 9.68 -6.59 -12.58
N TYR A 390 8.79 -5.61 -12.41
CA TYR A 390 8.14 -4.88 -13.50
C TYR A 390 9.15 -4.35 -14.54
N ARG A 391 8.82 -4.57 -15.81
CA ARG A 391 9.46 -3.95 -16.97
C ARG A 391 8.39 -3.53 -17.96
N LEU A 392 8.66 -2.45 -18.69
CA LEU A 392 7.76 -1.93 -19.71
C LEU A 392 8.50 -1.69 -21.02
N GLU A 393 7.94 -2.25 -22.10
CA GLU A 393 8.39 -2.01 -23.47
C GLU A 393 7.23 -1.44 -24.30
N GLY A 394 7.56 -0.83 -25.43
CA GLY A 394 6.57 -0.31 -26.38
C GLY A 394 6.39 1.20 -26.34
N SER A 395 5.24 1.66 -26.85
CA SER A 395 4.88 3.08 -26.94
C SER A 395 3.38 3.27 -27.17
N ASP A 396 2.88 4.51 -27.07
CA ASP A 396 1.50 4.82 -27.46
C ASP A 396 1.20 4.51 -28.94
N VAL A 397 2.23 4.43 -29.79
CA VAL A 397 2.10 4.09 -31.21
C VAL A 397 2.05 2.58 -31.42
N ASP A 398 2.95 1.85 -30.78
CA ASP A 398 3.17 0.43 -31.03
C ASP A 398 2.31 -0.48 -30.13
N GLY A 399 1.81 0.06 -29.02
CA GLY A 399 1.24 -0.70 -27.90
C GLY A 399 2.27 -0.85 -26.79
N TRP A 400 1.80 -0.82 -25.54
CA TRP A 400 2.63 -1.07 -24.37
C TRP A 400 2.57 -2.55 -23.99
N SER A 401 3.68 -3.11 -23.54
CA SER A 401 3.75 -4.49 -23.05
C SER A 401 4.52 -4.52 -21.75
N ALA A 402 3.81 -4.76 -20.64
CA ALA A 402 4.44 -5.00 -19.34
C ALA A 402 4.94 -6.45 -19.24
N GLN A 403 5.94 -6.65 -18.39
CA GLN A 403 6.47 -7.96 -18.01
C GLN A 403 6.69 -7.99 -16.50
N ALA A 404 6.54 -9.17 -15.90
CA ALA A 404 6.92 -9.44 -14.52
C ALA A 404 8.04 -10.48 -14.49
N ILE A 405 8.68 -10.66 -13.33
CA ILE A 405 9.68 -11.72 -13.19
C ILE A 405 9.04 -13.10 -13.37
N VAL A 406 9.68 -13.93 -14.18
CA VAL A 406 9.30 -15.33 -14.38
C VAL A 406 9.46 -16.09 -13.07
N ASP A 407 8.42 -16.86 -12.71
CA ASP A 407 8.43 -17.72 -11.54
C ASP A 407 7.71 -19.04 -11.88
N PRO A 408 8.32 -20.21 -11.63
CA PRO A 408 7.74 -21.51 -12.00
C PRO A 408 6.33 -21.78 -11.44
N VAL A 409 5.95 -21.07 -10.37
CA VAL A 409 4.64 -21.16 -9.73
C VAL A 409 3.88 -19.83 -9.77
N GLY A 410 4.25 -18.95 -10.70
CA GLY A 410 3.52 -17.72 -11.04
C GLY A 410 2.08 -17.99 -11.49
N ALA A 411 1.26 -16.95 -11.47
CA ALA A 411 -0.18 -17.07 -11.69
C ALA A 411 -0.57 -17.07 -13.17
N PHE A 412 0.22 -16.43 -14.03
CA PHE A 412 -0.16 -16.19 -15.41
C PHE A 412 1.06 -15.93 -16.30
N ASP A 413 1.00 -16.37 -17.56
CA ASP A 413 1.95 -16.02 -18.62
C ASP A 413 1.44 -14.75 -19.31
N TYR A 414 1.82 -13.60 -18.75
CA TYR A 414 1.35 -12.29 -19.14
C TYR A 414 1.92 -11.84 -20.49
N ASN A 415 3.22 -12.10 -20.73
CA ASN A 415 3.85 -11.74 -21.99
C ASN A 415 3.65 -12.78 -23.13
N GLY A 416 3.15 -13.98 -22.81
CA GLY A 416 2.84 -15.05 -23.77
C GLY A 416 4.05 -15.85 -24.27
N ASP A 417 5.18 -15.83 -23.55
CA ASP A 417 6.40 -16.55 -23.92
C ASP A 417 6.41 -18.03 -23.47
N GLY A 418 5.31 -18.47 -22.84
CA GLY A 418 5.12 -19.82 -22.31
C GLY A 418 5.61 -20.01 -20.88
N LYS A 419 5.98 -18.93 -20.17
CA LYS A 419 6.43 -18.99 -18.77
C LYS A 419 5.53 -18.17 -17.85
N PRO A 420 5.06 -18.75 -16.74
CA PRO A 420 4.30 -17.98 -15.76
C PRO A 420 5.17 -16.93 -15.05
N GLU A 421 4.54 -15.82 -14.68
CA GLU A 421 5.16 -14.64 -14.10
C GLU A 421 4.46 -14.22 -12.79
N LEU A 422 5.15 -13.40 -11.99
CA LEU A 422 4.63 -12.82 -10.74
C LEU A 422 3.87 -11.52 -10.99
N ILE A 423 2.66 -11.67 -11.54
CA ILE A 423 1.71 -10.59 -11.80
C ILE A 423 1.05 -10.00 -10.53
N ASN A 424 1.71 -10.11 -9.38
CA ASN A 424 1.27 -9.59 -8.08
C ASN A 424 2.49 -9.03 -7.30
N THR A 425 2.23 -8.35 -6.19
CA THR A 425 3.27 -7.70 -5.37
C THR A 425 3.93 -8.74 -4.44
N GLY A 426 5.11 -9.18 -4.83
CA GLY A 426 5.91 -10.21 -4.15
C GLY A 426 7.06 -9.62 -3.33
N CYS A 427 7.92 -10.50 -2.81
CA CYS A 427 9.00 -10.16 -1.86
C CYS A 427 9.89 -9.01 -2.39
N GLU A 428 10.36 -9.15 -3.62
CA GLU A 428 11.34 -8.25 -4.22
C GLU A 428 10.75 -6.89 -4.61
N ALA A 429 9.42 -6.73 -4.58
CA ALA A 429 8.82 -5.42 -4.67
C ALA A 429 9.26 -4.57 -3.46
N CYS A 430 9.22 -5.11 -2.25
CA CYS A 430 9.54 -4.37 -1.02
C CYS A 430 11.01 -4.50 -0.56
N HIS A 431 11.72 -5.52 -1.06
CA HIS A 431 13.09 -5.86 -0.65
C HIS A 431 14.15 -5.60 -1.74
N GLY A 432 13.71 -5.33 -2.98
CA GLY A 432 14.59 -5.19 -4.13
C GLY A 432 15.04 -6.53 -4.72
N PRO A 433 15.84 -6.51 -5.80
CA PRO A 433 16.32 -7.71 -6.48
C PRO A 433 17.19 -8.62 -5.56
N GLY A 434 16.90 -9.92 -5.51
CA GLY A 434 17.49 -10.85 -4.54
C GLY A 434 18.65 -11.73 -5.04
N SER A 435 19.12 -11.57 -6.28
CA SER A 435 20.18 -12.44 -6.84
C SER A 435 21.49 -12.46 -6.05
N GLU A 436 22.02 -11.29 -5.66
CA GLU A 436 23.27 -11.21 -4.88
C GLU A 436 23.10 -11.79 -3.47
N HIS A 437 21.94 -11.55 -2.86
CA HIS A 437 21.55 -12.18 -1.59
C HIS A 437 21.56 -13.71 -1.69
N LEU A 438 21.01 -14.25 -2.79
CA LEU A 438 21.01 -15.69 -3.04
C LEU A 438 22.43 -16.26 -3.24
N GLU A 439 23.30 -15.56 -3.98
CA GLU A 439 24.68 -15.98 -4.23
C GLU A 439 25.53 -16.03 -2.96
N LEU A 440 25.23 -15.15 -2.01
CA LEU A 440 25.95 -15.04 -0.74
C LEU A 440 25.29 -15.82 0.40
N SER A 441 24.17 -16.50 0.14
CA SER A 441 23.48 -17.36 1.10
C SER A 441 24.43 -18.38 1.76
N PRO A 442 24.35 -18.56 3.09
CA PRO A 442 23.31 -18.07 4.02
C PRO A 442 23.59 -16.68 4.64
N ARG A 443 24.45 -15.85 4.04
CA ARG A 443 24.75 -14.52 4.61
C ARG A 443 23.60 -13.56 4.31
N SER A 444 22.92 -13.08 5.36
CA SER A 444 21.86 -12.07 5.30
C SER A 444 22.35 -10.67 4.88
N SER A 445 22.86 -10.52 3.66
CA SER A 445 23.33 -9.24 3.07
C SER A 445 22.79 -9.03 1.64
N TYR A 446 23.07 -7.87 1.04
CA TYR A 446 22.69 -7.47 -0.33
C TYR A 446 21.18 -7.55 -0.65
N ILE A 447 20.34 -7.31 0.36
CA ILE A 447 18.88 -7.22 0.23
C ILE A 447 18.38 -6.11 1.16
N VAL A 448 17.43 -5.30 0.69
CA VAL A 448 16.90 -4.23 1.54
C VAL A 448 16.10 -4.83 2.69
N SER A 449 16.31 -4.30 3.88
CA SER A 449 15.56 -4.62 5.09
C SER A 449 14.74 -3.39 5.49
N PRO A 450 13.45 -3.30 5.11
CA PRO A 450 12.63 -2.11 5.35
C PRO A 450 12.58 -1.64 6.81
N GLY A 451 12.69 -2.55 7.78
CA GLY A 451 12.72 -2.21 9.21
C GLY A 451 13.97 -1.47 9.67
N LEU A 452 15.06 -1.53 8.90
CA LEU A 452 16.36 -0.92 9.25
C LEU A 452 16.61 0.42 8.53
N LEU A 453 15.69 0.84 7.65
CA LEU A 453 15.75 2.12 6.97
C LEU A 453 15.30 3.26 7.90
N THR A 454 15.79 4.47 7.61
CA THR A 454 15.16 5.71 8.08
C THR A 454 13.64 5.69 7.80
N PRO A 455 12.84 6.34 8.66
CA PRO A 455 11.39 6.30 8.55
C PRO A 455 10.85 6.85 7.22
N GLY A 456 11.48 7.91 6.69
CA GLY A 456 11.12 8.48 5.38
C GLY A 456 11.27 7.47 4.24
N ARG A 457 12.46 6.86 4.10
CA ARG A 457 12.72 5.81 3.08
C ARG A 457 11.80 4.61 3.22
N GLN A 458 11.52 4.15 4.44
CA GLN A 458 10.59 3.05 4.64
C GLN A 458 9.18 3.41 4.17
N ALA A 459 8.70 4.62 4.48
CA ALA A 459 7.38 5.07 4.06
C ALA A 459 7.28 5.16 2.52
N VAL A 460 8.34 5.59 1.82
CA VAL A 460 8.37 5.66 0.34
C VAL A 460 8.23 4.29 -0.33
N ILE A 461 8.70 3.20 0.30
CA ILE A 461 8.48 1.83 -0.22
C ILE A 461 6.98 1.57 -0.44
N CYS A 462 6.14 2.00 0.49
CA CYS A 462 4.69 1.90 0.38
C CYS A 462 4.11 3.03 -0.49
N GLY A 463 4.66 4.24 -0.35
CA GLY A 463 4.18 5.46 -0.99
C GLY A 463 4.23 5.44 -2.52
N ARG A 464 5.16 4.70 -3.13
CA ARG A 464 5.20 4.57 -4.60
C ARG A 464 3.95 3.88 -5.20
N CYS A 465 3.13 3.20 -4.38
CA CYS A 465 1.89 2.55 -4.81
C CYS A 465 0.66 3.05 -4.05
N HIS A 466 0.79 3.32 -2.74
CA HIS A 466 -0.29 3.81 -1.88
C HIS A 466 -0.38 5.34 -1.86
N SER A 467 -0.14 5.95 -3.02
CA SER A 467 -0.41 7.34 -3.33
C SER A 467 -0.85 7.44 -4.80
N ARG A 468 -1.26 8.63 -5.25
CA ARG A 468 -1.73 8.86 -6.65
C ARG A 468 -0.75 9.73 -7.46
N PRO A 469 0.53 9.36 -7.64
CA PRO A 469 1.46 10.18 -8.39
C PRO A 469 1.14 10.16 -9.90
N LEU A 470 1.79 11.05 -10.66
CA LEU A 470 1.95 10.89 -12.10
C LEU A 470 3.42 10.70 -12.43
N GLY A 471 3.74 9.70 -13.23
CA GLY A 471 5.10 9.40 -13.66
C GLY A 471 5.69 10.39 -14.65
N ILE A 472 7.00 10.25 -14.90
CA ILE A 472 7.68 10.91 -16.01
C ILE A 472 7.63 10.03 -17.26
N GLY A 473 7.85 8.72 -17.08
CA GLY A 473 7.84 7.72 -18.13
C GLY A 473 6.45 7.36 -18.66
N ALA A 474 6.46 6.56 -19.71
CA ALA A 474 5.30 5.85 -20.25
C ALA A 474 4.04 6.67 -20.57
N GLY A 475 4.19 7.97 -20.86
CA GLY A 475 3.08 8.87 -21.18
C GLY A 475 2.50 9.66 -20.00
N MET A 476 3.27 9.85 -18.91
CA MET A 476 2.83 10.56 -17.70
C MET A 476 1.61 9.91 -17.03
N THR A 477 1.72 8.61 -16.77
CA THR A 477 0.64 7.77 -16.26
C THR A 477 0.57 7.78 -14.73
N GLY A 478 -0.41 7.07 -14.16
CA GLY A 478 -0.56 6.89 -12.70
C GLY A 478 0.54 6.07 -12.00
N LEU A 479 1.54 5.57 -12.74
CA LEU A 479 2.71 4.89 -12.18
C LEU A 479 3.87 5.88 -12.05
N PRO A 480 4.64 5.90 -10.94
CA PRO A 480 5.78 6.79 -10.79
C PRO A 480 7.01 6.24 -11.53
N LEU A 481 6.94 6.21 -12.87
CA LEU A 481 8.01 5.70 -13.71
C LEU A 481 9.04 6.79 -14.02
N SER A 482 10.33 6.42 -14.00
CA SER A 482 11.41 7.26 -14.49
C SER A 482 11.31 7.49 -16.00
N VAL A 483 12.19 8.35 -16.54
CA VAL A 483 12.35 8.54 -18.00
C VAL A 483 12.66 7.23 -18.76
N ASP A 484 13.23 6.25 -18.07
CA ASP A 484 13.58 4.94 -18.62
C ASP A 484 12.49 3.88 -18.36
N ASN A 485 11.29 4.32 -17.94
CA ASN A 485 10.15 3.47 -17.60
C ASN A 485 10.39 2.51 -16.42
N GLU A 486 11.27 2.87 -15.49
CA GLU A 486 11.58 2.05 -14.32
C GLU A 486 10.80 2.51 -13.08
N MET A 487 10.36 1.55 -12.25
CA MET A 487 9.81 1.86 -10.92
C MET A 487 10.93 2.36 -9.99
N PRO A 488 10.61 3.18 -8.97
CA PRO A 488 11.60 3.68 -8.03
C PRO A 488 12.30 2.54 -7.26
N PRO A 489 13.62 2.61 -7.08
CA PRO A 489 14.36 1.60 -6.33
C PRO A 489 13.91 1.58 -4.88
N VAL A 490 13.95 0.39 -4.28
CA VAL A 490 13.55 0.19 -2.89
C VAL A 490 14.52 0.95 -1.97
N GLY A 491 13.96 1.74 -1.06
CA GLY A 491 14.72 2.55 -0.12
C GLY A 491 15.19 3.90 -0.69
N ILE A 492 14.69 4.34 -1.84
CA ILE A 492 14.82 5.73 -2.28
C ILE A 492 14.18 6.68 -1.26
N ARG A 493 14.80 7.85 -1.03
CA ARG A 493 14.23 8.91 -0.20
C ARG A 493 13.23 9.75 -1.00
N ARG A 494 12.30 10.40 -0.33
CA ARG A 494 11.22 11.15 -0.99
C ARG A 494 11.76 12.31 -1.83
N ARG A 495 12.82 12.96 -1.33
CA ARG A 495 13.53 14.04 -2.03
C ARG A 495 14.00 13.64 -3.44
N ASP A 496 14.51 12.42 -3.59
CA ASP A 496 14.97 11.89 -4.88
C ASP A 496 13.81 11.32 -5.71
N PHE A 497 12.84 10.69 -5.04
CA PHE A 497 11.65 10.13 -5.69
C PHE A 497 10.87 11.18 -6.48
N ALA A 498 10.65 12.36 -5.89
CA ALA A 498 9.83 13.40 -6.48
C ALA A 498 10.32 13.81 -7.89
N PRO A 499 11.53 14.37 -8.08
CA PRO A 499 12.00 14.86 -9.37
C PRO A 499 12.43 13.77 -10.35
N LEU A 500 12.84 12.58 -9.87
CA LEU A 500 13.36 11.52 -10.74
C LEU A 500 12.28 10.59 -11.31
N TYR A 501 11.11 10.54 -10.67
CA TYR A 501 10.06 9.57 -11.01
C TYR A 501 8.68 10.19 -11.21
N THR A 502 8.47 11.46 -10.87
CA THR A 502 7.13 12.05 -10.92
C THR A 502 7.07 13.39 -11.65
N THR A 503 5.95 13.62 -12.32
CA THR A 503 5.46 14.95 -12.74
C THR A 503 4.46 15.51 -11.72
N ARG A 504 3.87 14.64 -10.89
CA ARG A 504 3.05 14.98 -9.72
C ARG A 504 3.33 13.96 -8.62
N VAL A 505 3.73 14.42 -7.43
CA VAL A 505 4.24 13.54 -6.37
C VAL A 505 3.13 12.80 -5.60
N SER A 506 1.90 13.31 -5.63
CA SER A 506 0.77 12.82 -4.83
C SER A 506 -0.58 13.04 -5.53
N GLY A 507 -1.69 12.77 -4.84
CA GLY A 507 -3.05 13.13 -5.25
C GLY A 507 -3.23 14.56 -5.72
N ALA A 508 -4.17 14.76 -6.64
CA ALA A 508 -4.59 16.06 -7.09
C ALA A 508 -5.55 16.63 -6.04
N PRO A 509 -5.76 17.96 -5.99
CA PRO A 509 -6.67 18.56 -5.02
C PRO A 509 -8.07 17.92 -5.00
N GLU A 510 -8.56 17.46 -6.15
CA GLU A 510 -9.87 16.83 -6.31
C GLU A 510 -9.96 15.42 -5.68
N ASP A 511 -8.81 14.79 -5.43
CA ASP A 511 -8.71 13.50 -4.73
C ASP A 511 -8.90 13.64 -3.20
N PHE A 512 -9.07 14.87 -2.69
CA PHE A 512 -9.22 15.17 -1.26
C PHE A 512 -10.47 16.01 -0.99
N PHE A 513 -11.03 15.87 0.21
CA PHE A 513 -12.03 16.79 0.74
C PHE A 513 -11.36 18.08 1.24
N ALA A 514 -12.16 19.11 1.51
CA ALA A 514 -11.68 20.38 2.05
C ALA A 514 -11.02 20.23 3.44
N SER A 515 -11.39 19.20 4.21
CA SER A 515 -10.73 18.82 5.47
C SER A 515 -9.28 18.32 5.27
N GLY A 516 -8.93 17.95 4.05
CA GLY A 516 -7.71 17.25 3.68
C GLY A 516 -7.82 15.72 3.74
N ASP A 517 -8.93 15.16 4.21
CA ASP A 517 -9.19 13.71 4.18
C ASP A 517 -9.29 13.21 2.72
N PRO A 518 -8.91 11.96 2.43
CA PRO A 518 -8.96 11.44 1.09
C PRO A 518 -10.41 11.20 0.65
N ARG A 519 -10.71 11.60 -0.58
CA ARG A 519 -11.95 11.30 -1.29
C ARG A 519 -11.78 10.12 -2.25
N ALA A 520 -10.59 10.01 -2.86
CA ALA A 520 -10.23 8.91 -3.74
C ALA A 520 -9.41 7.84 -3.00
N ASP A 521 -9.49 6.61 -3.48
CA ASP A 521 -8.74 5.47 -2.94
C ASP A 521 -7.22 5.58 -3.15
N TYR A 522 -6.48 4.72 -2.43
CA TYR A 522 -5.01 4.58 -2.41
C TYR A 522 -4.21 5.86 -2.08
N GLN A 523 -4.66 6.60 -1.06
CA GLN A 523 -4.00 7.81 -0.52
C GLN A 523 -3.36 7.60 0.86
N GLN A 524 -3.21 6.37 1.33
CA GLN A 524 -2.80 6.10 2.72
C GLN A 524 -1.41 6.68 3.04
N TYR A 525 -0.48 6.68 2.08
CA TYR A 525 0.82 7.32 2.27
C TYR A 525 0.70 8.84 2.36
N SER A 526 -0.07 9.46 1.46
CA SER A 526 -0.34 10.90 1.43
C SER A 526 -0.99 11.39 2.73
N ASP A 527 -1.86 10.58 3.31
CA ASP A 527 -2.43 10.81 4.64
C ASP A 527 -1.39 10.67 5.75
N HIS A 528 -0.65 9.56 5.75
CA HIS A 528 0.31 9.21 6.78
C HIS A 528 1.41 10.25 6.93
N ILE A 529 2.01 10.73 5.83
CA ILE A 529 3.08 11.74 5.91
C ILE A 529 2.59 13.06 6.48
N ARG A 530 1.30 13.37 6.35
CA ARG A 530 0.71 14.56 6.98
C ARG A 530 0.25 14.32 8.42
N ALA A 531 0.31 13.10 8.93
CA ALA A 531 -0.07 12.76 10.30
C ALA A 531 1.10 13.02 11.28
N ARG A 532 0.78 13.35 12.54
CA ARG A 532 1.80 13.51 13.60
C ARG A 532 2.57 12.20 13.88
N HIS A 533 2.00 11.05 13.52
CA HIS A 533 2.69 9.76 13.60
C HIS A 533 3.97 9.70 12.76
N TYR A 534 4.01 10.41 11.63
CA TYR A 534 5.17 10.42 10.73
C TYR A 534 6.31 11.30 11.26
N ARG A 535 5.99 12.42 11.94
CA ARG A 535 6.97 13.34 12.56
C ARG A 535 6.53 13.69 13.99
N ASN A 536 7.26 13.18 14.99
CA ASN A 536 7.04 13.49 16.41
C ASN A 536 8.33 13.18 17.23
N PRO A 537 8.47 13.74 18.45
CA PRO A 537 9.70 13.62 19.23
C PRO A 537 9.94 12.25 19.86
N VAL A 538 8.99 11.33 19.81
CA VAL A 538 9.04 10.08 20.60
C VAL A 538 9.29 8.87 19.71
N ARG A 539 8.41 8.64 18.74
CA ARG A 539 8.44 7.46 17.89
C ARG A 539 7.96 7.79 16.47
N LEU A 540 8.90 7.79 15.54
CA LEU A 540 8.67 7.96 14.12
C LEU A 540 8.03 6.69 13.56
N THR A 541 6.70 6.72 13.48
CA THR A 541 5.92 5.59 13.02
C THR A 541 5.86 5.59 11.51
N THR A 542 5.94 4.41 10.92
CA THR A 542 5.79 4.21 9.49
C THR A 542 4.68 3.18 9.22
N CYS A 543 4.42 2.83 7.97
CA CYS A 543 3.37 1.87 7.60
C CYS A 543 3.53 0.53 8.35
N THR A 544 4.77 0.06 8.50
CA THR A 544 5.10 -1.19 9.20
C THR A 544 5.04 -1.09 10.72
N GLY A 545 4.85 0.12 11.26
CA GLY A 545 4.54 0.35 12.66
C GLY A 545 3.09 0.01 13.05
N CYS A 546 2.20 -0.25 12.08
CA CYS A 546 0.84 -0.71 12.33
C CYS A 546 0.48 -1.95 11.50
N HIS A 547 1.00 -2.05 10.28
CA HIS A 547 0.75 -3.17 9.38
C HIS A 547 1.92 -4.15 9.38
N ASN A 548 1.61 -5.44 9.45
CA ASN A 548 2.59 -6.46 9.09
C ASN A 548 2.40 -6.80 7.59
N PRO A 549 3.38 -6.50 6.73
CA PRO A 549 3.25 -6.66 5.27
C PRO A 549 3.21 -8.13 4.84
N HIS A 550 3.42 -9.05 5.79
CA HIS A 550 3.54 -10.45 5.50
C HIS A 550 2.36 -11.30 5.98
N VAL A 551 1.34 -10.72 6.61
CA VAL A 551 0.17 -11.44 7.14
C VAL A 551 -1.11 -10.69 6.77
N ASN A 552 -2.23 -11.39 6.74
CA ASN A 552 -3.53 -10.74 6.62
C ASN A 552 -3.87 -10.02 7.94
N SER A 553 -4.63 -8.92 7.88
CA SER A 553 -5.06 -8.20 9.08
C SER A 553 -5.93 -9.05 10.01
N ALA A 554 -6.73 -9.96 9.45
CA ALA A 554 -7.50 -10.93 10.24
C ALA A 554 -6.57 -11.86 11.05
N ASP A 555 -5.48 -12.34 10.43
CA ASP A 555 -4.50 -13.18 11.11
C ASP A 555 -3.80 -12.41 12.24
N VAL A 556 -3.52 -11.10 12.04
CA VAL A 556 -2.95 -10.23 13.10
C VAL A 556 -3.93 -10.08 14.27
N ALA A 557 -5.22 -9.85 13.97
CA ALA A 557 -6.26 -9.73 14.99
C ALA A 557 -6.44 -11.04 15.78
N GLU A 558 -6.33 -12.20 15.13
CA GLU A 558 -6.37 -13.50 15.80
C GLU A 558 -5.14 -13.78 16.68
N MET A 559 -3.96 -13.25 16.31
CA MET A 559 -2.74 -13.33 17.13
C MET A 559 -2.82 -12.45 18.38
N ASP A 560 -3.66 -11.41 18.38
CA ASP A 560 -3.89 -10.58 19.56
C ASP A 560 -4.81 -11.27 20.57
N THR A 561 -4.18 -11.96 21.53
CA THR A 561 -4.88 -12.62 22.64
C THR A 561 -5.21 -11.67 23.81
N SER A 562 -4.88 -10.37 23.71
CA SER A 562 -5.12 -9.41 24.80
C SER A 562 -6.61 -9.13 25.02
N GLY A 563 -7.44 -9.40 24.00
CA GLY A 563 -8.87 -9.05 24.01
C GLY A 563 -9.12 -7.54 23.95
N ASN A 564 -8.09 -6.73 23.65
CA ASN A 564 -8.20 -5.30 23.51
C ASN A 564 -8.44 -4.94 22.03
N PRO A 565 -9.65 -4.51 21.65
CA PRO A 565 -9.94 -4.20 20.24
C PRO A 565 -9.19 -2.95 19.72
N ASN A 566 -8.51 -2.21 20.61
CA ASN A 566 -7.67 -1.06 20.26
C ASN A 566 -6.16 -1.36 20.32
N ALA A 567 -5.74 -2.62 20.43
CA ALA A 567 -4.35 -3.00 20.70
C ALA A 567 -3.31 -2.31 19.81
N VAL A 568 -3.60 -2.16 18.51
CA VAL A 568 -2.71 -1.47 17.55
C VAL A 568 -2.43 -0.02 17.94
N CYS A 569 -3.42 0.70 18.49
CA CYS A 569 -3.27 2.08 18.94
C CYS A 569 -2.64 2.12 20.33
N THR A 570 -3.11 1.27 21.24
CA THR A 570 -2.75 1.32 22.67
C THR A 570 -1.37 0.78 22.97
N THR A 571 -0.71 0.15 21.99
CA THR A 571 0.71 -0.23 22.09
C THR A 571 1.59 0.99 22.34
N CYS A 572 1.30 2.12 21.67
CA CYS A 572 2.02 3.38 21.91
C CYS A 572 1.21 4.34 22.79
N HIS A 573 -0.10 4.39 22.58
CA HIS A 573 -1.01 5.17 23.40
C HIS A 573 -1.44 4.36 24.63
N SER A 574 -0.49 4.00 25.50
CA SER A 574 -0.75 3.18 26.70
C SER A 574 -1.18 4.05 27.91
N PRO A 575 -1.79 3.48 28.96
CA PRO A 575 -2.07 4.22 30.19
C PRO A 575 -0.83 4.84 30.84
N GLU A 576 0.33 4.21 30.67
CA GLU A 576 1.61 4.68 31.20
C GLU A 576 2.16 5.86 30.40
N ALA A 577 2.08 5.79 29.05
CA ALA A 577 2.61 6.83 28.17
C ALA A 577 1.64 8.02 28.01
N ASN A 578 0.33 7.75 28.01
CA ASN A 578 -0.74 8.70 27.74
C ASN A 578 -1.92 8.51 28.72
N PRO A 579 -1.74 8.78 30.02
CA PRO A 579 -2.79 8.58 31.02
C PRO A 579 -4.07 9.38 30.73
N GLU A 580 -3.97 10.49 30.00
CA GLU A 580 -5.10 11.33 29.57
C GLU A 580 -6.03 10.67 28.54
N LEU A 581 -5.58 9.62 27.86
CA LEU A 581 -6.39 8.85 26.92
C LEU A 581 -7.23 7.77 27.64
N TYR A 582 -7.01 7.56 28.94
CA TYR A 582 -7.62 6.47 29.70
C TYR A 582 -8.49 6.93 30.89
N PRO A 583 -9.61 6.23 31.15
CA PRO A 583 -10.23 5.22 30.28
C PRO A 583 -10.74 5.85 28.97
N VAL A 584 -10.83 5.08 27.88
CA VAL A 584 -11.24 5.58 26.55
C VAL A 584 -12.59 6.29 26.62
N ALA A 585 -13.53 5.80 27.42
CA ALA A 585 -14.81 6.47 27.67
C ALA A 585 -14.67 7.89 28.25
N ALA A 586 -13.72 8.10 29.17
CA ALA A 586 -13.45 9.42 29.75
C ALA A 586 -12.75 10.34 28.75
N HIS A 587 -11.83 9.79 27.94
CA HIS A 587 -11.25 10.51 26.82
C HIS A 587 -12.35 10.98 25.86
N ALA A 588 -13.22 10.07 25.41
CA ALA A 588 -14.36 10.37 24.54
C ALA A 588 -15.25 11.47 25.14
N ALA A 589 -15.64 11.36 26.40
CA ALA A 589 -16.44 12.38 27.09
C ALA A 589 -15.75 13.75 27.17
N THR A 590 -14.43 13.76 27.32
CA THR A 590 -13.62 14.98 27.40
C THR A 590 -13.54 15.66 26.04
N VAL A 591 -13.22 14.92 24.97
CA VAL A 591 -13.07 15.50 23.62
C VAL A 591 -14.41 15.94 23.02
N THR A 592 -15.52 15.29 23.38
CA THR A 592 -16.86 15.70 22.95
C THR A 592 -17.51 16.73 23.87
N GLY A 593 -17.01 16.89 25.10
CA GLY A 593 -17.63 17.76 26.12
C GLY A 593 -18.93 17.21 26.72
N VAL A 594 -19.24 15.93 26.51
CA VAL A 594 -20.49 15.28 26.98
C VAL A 594 -20.15 14.21 28.02
N ALA A 595 -20.32 14.55 29.30
CA ALA A 595 -20.02 13.64 30.41
C ALA A 595 -20.76 12.28 30.31
N GLY A 596 -21.95 12.26 29.71
CA GLY A 596 -22.73 11.04 29.49
C GLY A 596 -22.05 10.01 28.57
N HIS A 597 -21.15 10.42 27.68
CA HIS A 597 -20.41 9.48 26.83
C HIS A 597 -19.54 8.51 27.65
N ALA A 598 -19.06 8.93 28.82
CA ALA A 598 -18.29 8.05 29.70
C ALA A 598 -19.10 6.84 30.20
N SER A 599 -20.43 6.91 30.19
CA SER A 599 -21.32 5.82 30.61
C SER A 599 -21.85 4.96 29.47
N LEU A 600 -21.59 5.31 28.21
CA LEU A 600 -22.15 4.60 27.06
C LEU A 600 -21.49 3.24 26.79
N GLU A 601 -20.22 3.05 27.21
CA GLU A 601 -19.54 1.76 27.02
C GLU A 601 -20.26 0.60 27.73
N GLU A 602 -20.94 0.87 28.85
CA GLU A 602 -21.72 -0.15 29.58
C GLU A 602 -22.90 -0.69 28.75
N PHE A 603 -23.40 0.09 27.79
CA PHE A 603 -24.57 -0.24 26.98
C PHE A 603 -24.21 -0.66 25.55
N PHE A 604 -23.19 -0.07 24.95
CA PHE A 604 -22.87 -0.23 23.53
C PHE A 604 -21.53 -0.93 23.25
N GLY A 605 -20.76 -1.24 24.30
CA GLY A 605 -19.42 -1.81 24.17
C GLY A 605 -18.31 -0.75 24.11
N PRO A 606 -17.04 -1.16 24.05
CA PRO A 606 -15.91 -0.24 24.12
C PRO A 606 -15.85 0.68 22.90
N TYR A 607 -15.44 1.93 23.12
CA TYR A 607 -15.12 2.83 22.00
C TYR A 607 -13.90 2.32 21.25
N LEU A 608 -13.99 2.25 19.92
CA LEU A 608 -12.83 1.93 19.08
C LEU A 608 -12.16 3.22 18.60
N CYS A 609 -10.83 3.31 18.74
CA CYS A 609 -10.07 4.47 18.28
C CYS A 609 -10.30 4.75 16.79
N THR A 610 -10.37 3.69 15.98
CA THR A 610 -10.54 3.75 14.52
C THR A 610 -11.91 4.29 14.10
N GLN A 611 -12.97 4.10 14.90
CA GLN A 611 -14.30 4.63 14.60
C GLN A 611 -14.33 6.17 14.54
N CYS A 612 -13.41 6.83 15.26
CA CYS A 612 -13.31 8.28 15.31
C CYS A 612 -12.13 8.81 14.48
N HIS A 613 -10.98 8.14 14.56
CA HIS A 613 -9.72 8.63 13.98
C HIS A 613 -9.41 8.11 12.57
N MET A 614 -10.12 7.07 12.10
CA MET A 614 -9.89 6.42 10.80
C MET A 614 -11.20 6.18 10.06
N VAL A 615 -12.04 7.22 9.99
CA VAL A 615 -13.32 7.17 9.26
C VAL A 615 -13.10 6.79 7.78
N PRO A 616 -13.88 5.84 7.23
CA PRO A 616 -13.90 5.51 5.80
C PRO A 616 -14.41 6.67 4.93
N THR A 617 -13.49 7.53 4.48
CA THR A 617 -13.82 8.71 3.66
C THR A 617 -13.58 8.48 2.18
N ALA A 618 -12.68 7.58 1.79
CA ALA A 618 -12.36 7.32 0.39
C ALA A 618 -13.18 6.13 -0.14
N ARG A 619 -13.64 6.22 -1.40
CA ARG A 619 -14.45 5.19 -2.06
C ARG A 619 -13.64 4.42 -3.11
N SER A 620 -13.53 3.10 -2.95
CA SER A 620 -12.98 2.19 -3.96
C SER A 620 -14.10 1.42 -4.68
N GLY A 621 -14.92 0.70 -3.92
CA GLY A 621 -16.13 0.00 -4.37
C GLY A 621 -17.37 0.86 -4.21
N ALA A 622 -18.20 0.54 -3.22
CA ALA A 622 -19.49 1.19 -2.96
C ALA A 622 -19.52 1.84 -1.57
N ALA A 623 -20.22 2.95 -1.46
CA ALA A 623 -20.61 3.49 -0.17
C ALA A 623 -21.76 2.66 0.43
N VAL A 624 -21.70 2.44 1.75
CA VAL A 624 -22.74 1.74 2.51
C VAL A 624 -23.57 2.70 3.34
N ARG A 625 -24.85 2.37 3.48
CA ARG A 625 -25.78 3.14 4.32
C ARG A 625 -25.31 3.15 5.75
N ALA A 626 -25.12 4.34 6.29
CA ALA A 626 -24.80 4.60 7.67
C ALA A 626 -26.05 5.16 8.39
N LEU A 627 -25.92 6.28 9.09
CA LEU A 627 -27.02 6.89 9.84
C LEU A 627 -28.21 7.30 8.96
N VAL A 628 -29.43 7.03 9.44
CA VAL A 628 -30.68 7.64 8.95
C VAL A 628 -31.10 8.75 9.91
N ASP A 629 -31.17 9.98 9.41
CA ASP A 629 -31.76 11.11 10.12
C ASP A 629 -33.27 11.20 9.83
N ALA A 630 -34.06 10.71 10.77
CA ALA A 630 -35.52 10.69 10.69
C ALA A 630 -36.18 11.89 11.42
N ILE A 631 -35.42 12.80 12.03
CA ILE A 631 -35.95 13.82 12.93
C ILE A 631 -36.07 15.16 12.19
N GLY A 632 -37.23 15.37 11.55
CA GLY A 632 -37.55 16.56 10.80
C GLY A 632 -38.79 16.37 9.92
N ALA A 633 -39.47 17.46 9.54
CA ALA A 633 -40.41 17.34 8.42
C ALA A 633 -39.61 16.91 7.16
N PRO A 634 -40.21 16.14 6.23
CA PRO A 634 -39.51 15.60 5.07
C PRO A 634 -38.63 16.63 4.34
N PRO A 635 -37.47 16.21 3.80
CA PRO A 635 -37.04 14.82 3.63
C PRO A 635 -36.16 14.25 4.77
N THR A 636 -36.37 12.96 5.09
CA THR A 636 -35.41 12.11 5.82
C THR A 636 -34.08 12.06 5.06
N VAL A 637 -32.95 12.10 5.77
CA VAL A 637 -31.62 12.07 5.15
C VAL A 637 -30.90 10.78 5.50
N GLN A 638 -30.40 10.09 4.47
CA GLN A 638 -29.54 8.91 4.61
C GLN A 638 -28.09 9.35 4.41
N TYR A 639 -27.25 9.10 5.42
CA TYR A 639 -25.81 9.25 5.31
C TYR A 639 -25.15 7.97 4.83
N TYR A 640 -23.98 8.10 4.23
CA TYR A 640 -23.19 6.98 3.70
C TYR A 640 -21.76 7.03 4.25
N TRP A 641 -21.19 5.87 4.49
CA TRP A 641 -19.77 5.68 4.73
C TRP A 641 -19.16 4.97 3.53
N ASN A 642 -17.94 5.37 3.16
CA ASN A 642 -17.22 4.68 2.09
C ASN A 642 -16.49 3.47 2.69
N ASP A 643 -15.52 2.92 1.97
CA ASP A 643 -14.93 1.61 2.26
C ASP A 643 -13.42 1.66 2.51
N ILE A 644 -12.77 2.80 2.29
CA ILE A 644 -11.35 3.01 2.60
C ILE A 644 -11.18 4.06 3.72
N ALA A 645 -10.66 3.59 4.86
CA ALA A 645 -10.31 4.41 6.02
C ALA A 645 -9.23 5.45 5.71
N ASN A 646 -9.43 6.69 6.16
CA ASN A 646 -8.37 7.70 6.16
C ASN A 646 -7.24 7.32 7.14
N HIS A 647 -6.03 7.78 6.85
CA HIS A 647 -4.83 7.51 7.67
C HIS A 647 -4.23 8.79 8.28
N ARG A 648 -5.03 9.87 8.33
CA ARG A 648 -4.64 11.15 8.93
C ARG A 648 -4.61 11.09 10.45
N MET A 649 -5.36 10.14 11.03
CA MET A 649 -5.53 9.94 12.48
C MET A 649 -6.14 11.14 13.20
N THR A 650 -6.76 12.04 12.44
CA THR A 650 -7.44 13.24 12.94
C THR A 650 -8.95 13.01 12.96
N VAL A 651 -9.64 13.73 13.85
CA VAL A 651 -11.11 13.71 13.89
C VAL A 651 -11.64 14.93 13.16
N THR A 652 -12.27 14.70 12.02
CA THR A 652 -12.99 15.76 11.29
C THR A 652 -14.27 16.10 12.06
N ARG A 653 -14.33 17.34 12.56
CA ARG A 653 -15.46 17.83 13.32
C ARG A 653 -16.58 18.30 12.39
N TRP A 654 -17.80 18.21 12.89
CA TRP A 654 -18.92 18.91 12.29
C TRP A 654 -18.81 20.40 12.66
N GLU A 655 -18.40 21.24 11.72
CA GLU A 655 -18.20 22.68 11.95
C GLU A 655 -19.33 23.56 11.41
N GLU A 656 -20.17 23.05 10.50
CA GLU A 656 -21.27 23.80 9.90
C GLU A 656 -22.52 23.79 10.79
N ALA A 657 -22.93 24.98 11.26
CA ALA A 657 -24.19 25.17 12.00
C ALA A 657 -25.44 25.06 11.09
N GLU A 658 -25.27 25.08 9.77
CA GLU A 658 -26.31 24.96 8.75
C GLU A 658 -25.77 24.08 7.60
N GLY A 659 -26.37 22.91 7.33
CA GLY A 659 -25.98 22.03 6.22
C GLY A 659 -25.60 20.60 6.63
N GLN A 660 -25.47 19.71 5.65
CA GLN A 660 -24.98 18.33 5.85
C GLN A 660 -23.46 18.28 5.63
N PRO A 661 -22.71 17.41 6.33
CA PRO A 661 -21.29 17.23 6.07
C PRO A 661 -21.05 16.79 4.62
N SER A 662 -20.03 17.37 3.99
CA SER A 662 -19.63 17.09 2.61
C SER A 662 -18.86 15.77 2.44
N GLN A 663 -18.58 15.07 3.54
CA GLN A 663 -17.83 13.82 3.59
C GLN A 663 -18.35 12.92 4.74
N PRO A 664 -18.02 11.61 4.72
CA PRO A 664 -18.18 10.77 5.89
C PRO A 664 -17.41 11.31 7.10
N ILE A 665 -18.04 11.31 8.27
CA ILE A 665 -17.42 11.66 9.56
C ILE A 665 -17.85 10.64 10.63
N ALA A 666 -17.13 10.59 11.76
CA ALA A 666 -17.44 9.68 12.87
C ALA A 666 -18.91 9.80 13.35
N PHE A 667 -19.45 11.02 13.28
CA PHE A 667 -20.81 11.33 13.71
C PHE A 667 -21.90 10.79 12.77
N THR A 668 -21.62 10.59 11.48
CA THR A 668 -22.61 10.10 10.49
C THR A 668 -22.76 8.58 10.48
N ASN A 669 -22.29 7.90 11.52
CA ASN A 669 -22.44 6.46 11.75
C ASN A 669 -23.22 6.17 13.05
N GLU A 670 -22.80 5.19 13.85
CA GLU A 670 -23.51 4.73 15.05
C GLU A 670 -23.76 5.84 16.07
N CYS A 671 -22.80 6.77 16.22
CA CYS A 671 -22.91 7.92 17.11
C CYS A 671 -24.15 8.77 16.82
N GLY A 672 -24.46 8.97 15.54
CA GLY A 672 -25.57 9.82 15.12
C GLY A 672 -26.95 9.27 15.51
N GLN A 673 -27.07 7.97 15.82
CA GLN A 673 -28.35 7.39 16.28
C GLN A 673 -28.82 8.02 17.60
N CYS A 674 -27.88 8.31 18.50
CA CYS A 674 -28.16 8.97 19.78
C CYS A 674 -28.24 10.50 19.66
N HIS A 675 -27.64 11.06 18.60
CA HIS A 675 -27.58 12.51 18.35
C HIS A 675 -28.52 12.97 17.23
N ALA A 676 -29.49 12.13 16.84
CA ALA A 676 -30.39 12.45 15.73
C ALA A 676 -31.20 13.74 15.96
N GLU A 677 -31.47 14.09 17.23
CA GLU A 677 -32.23 15.30 17.60
C GLU A 677 -31.46 16.61 17.39
N VAL A 678 -30.14 16.55 17.19
CA VAL A 678 -29.30 17.73 16.89
C VAL A 678 -28.85 17.76 15.43
N LEU A 679 -29.35 16.84 14.60
CA LEU A 679 -29.06 16.82 13.17
C LEU A 679 -29.81 17.95 12.44
N PRO A 680 -29.24 18.49 11.35
CA PRO A 680 -29.74 19.69 10.68
C PRO A 680 -31.14 19.60 10.08
N ASN A 681 -31.72 18.40 9.97
CA ASN A 681 -33.12 18.28 9.54
C ASN A 681 -34.12 18.66 10.62
N THR A 682 -33.68 18.98 11.84
CA THR A 682 -34.55 19.66 12.79
C THR A 682 -34.94 21.02 12.21
N PRO A 683 -36.23 21.26 11.88
CA PRO A 683 -36.68 22.59 11.50
C PRO A 683 -36.33 23.53 12.65
N THR A 684 -35.61 24.60 12.36
CA THR A 684 -35.41 25.68 13.33
C THR A 684 -36.81 26.17 13.77
N PRO A 685 -37.08 26.34 15.08
CA PRO A 685 -38.41 26.68 15.59
C PRO A 685 -39.05 27.93 15.00
#